data_AF-A0A6F9C159-F1
#
_entry.id   AF-A0A6F9C159-F1
#
_cell.length_a   1.000
_cell.length_b   1.000
_cell.length_c   1.000
_cell.angle_alpha   90.00
_cell.angle_beta   90.00
_cell.angle_gamma   90.00
#
_symmetry.space_group_name_H-M   'P 1'
#
loop_
_entity.id
_entity.type
_entity.pdbx_description
1 polymer ?
#
loop_
_entity_poly.entity_id
_entity_poly.type
_entity_poly.pdbx_seq_one_letter_code
_entity_poly.pdbx_strand_id
1 'polypeptide(L)'
;MAKFHAPEIQDNPSGWGPCAVPEKFKDMPYQPFSKGDRLGKVADWTGATYQDKRYTNKYSSQFGGGSQYAYFHEEDETSFQLVDTAKTQKTAYQRNRMRFAQRNLRRDKDRRNLTQFNMQTLPKSAKQKERDRMRLQKKFQKQFGVRQKWDQKSQAQLKPRDSSVEVRSDWEVKEEMDFPRLMKMRYMECCGALEYYDKAFDRVTTRNEKPLKSIKRIFHTVTTTDDPVIRKLAKTQGNVFATDAILATLMCCTRSVNSWDIIVQRVGNKLFFDKRDNSDFDLLTVSETANEPPQDEGNSFNSPRNLAMEATYINHNFSQQCLRMGGERHKFPNPNPFVEEDIDKSEVASVAYRYRRWKLGEDIDLIVRCEHDGVMTGANGEVSFINVKTLNEWDSRHCNGVDWRQKLDSQRGAVLATELKNNSYKLARWTCCAMLAGSEYLKLGYVSRYHAKDSARHVVLGTQQFQPTEFASQINLSMENAWGILRCVIDICRKLEEGKYLILKDPNKQVIRVECCGALEYYDKAFDRVTTRNEKPLKSIKRIFHTVTTTDDPVIRKLAKTQGNVFATDAILATLMCCTRSVNSWDIIVQRVGNKLFFDKRDNSDFGEAFSNLLTVSETANEPPQDEGNSFNSPRNLAMEATYINHNFSQQCLRMGGERHKFPNPNPLYRRWKLGEDIDLIVRCEHDGVMTGANGEVSFINVKTLNEWDSRHCNGVDWRQKLDSQRGAVLATELKNNSYKLARWTCCAMLAGSEYLKLGYVSRYHAKDSARHVVLGTQQFQPTEFASQINLSMENAWGILRCVIDICRKLEEGKYLILKDPNKMNQNPK
;
A
#
# COMPACT_ATOMS: atom_id res chain seq x y z
N MET A 1 -20.91 46.99 2.41
CA MET A 1 -19.81 47.79 3.02
C MET A 1 -18.56 46.93 3.12
N ALA A 2 -17.38 47.48 2.84
CA ALA A 2 -16.14 46.77 3.11
C ALA A 2 -15.92 46.70 4.64
N LYS A 3 -15.57 45.53 5.18
CA LYS A 3 -15.22 45.39 6.61
C LYS A 3 -13.75 45.73 6.80
N PHE A 4 -13.49 46.85 7.47
CA PHE A 4 -12.21 47.12 8.09
C PHE A 4 -12.28 46.62 9.53
N HIS A 5 -11.47 45.61 9.86
CA HIS A 5 -11.22 45.24 11.24
C HIS A 5 -10.12 46.16 11.76
N ALA A 6 -10.35 46.80 12.92
CA ALA A 6 -9.30 47.59 13.55
C ALA A 6 -8.09 46.68 13.81
N PRO A 7 -6.87 47.06 13.37
CA PRO A 7 -5.69 46.28 13.68
C PRO A 7 -5.46 46.30 15.19
N GLU A 8 -5.16 45.14 15.77
CA GLU A 8 -4.75 45.06 17.17
C GLU A 8 -3.39 45.74 17.32
N ILE A 9 -3.35 46.78 18.16
CA ILE A 9 -2.14 47.53 18.50
C ILE A 9 -1.91 47.35 20.00
N GLN A 10 -0.67 47.10 20.38
CA GLN A 10 -0.26 46.97 21.77
C GLN A 10 -0.43 48.31 22.51
N ASP A 11 -0.99 48.27 23.72
CA ASP A 11 -1.08 49.44 24.61
C ASP A 11 0.12 49.48 25.56
N ASN A 12 0.75 50.65 25.70
CA ASN A 12 1.92 50.86 26.54
C ASN A 12 1.72 52.12 27.41
N PRO A 13 1.12 51.99 28.60
CA PRO A 13 0.80 53.13 29.45
C PRO A 13 2.02 53.89 30.00
N SER A 14 3.22 53.28 29.96
CA SER A 14 4.44 53.81 30.58
C SER A 14 5.46 54.38 29.58
N GLY A 15 5.19 54.34 28.27
CA GLY A 15 6.04 54.98 27.27
C GLY A 15 5.74 54.59 25.82
N TRP A 16 6.54 55.10 24.89
CA TRP A 16 6.40 54.81 23.46
C TRP A 16 7.36 53.70 23.03
N GLY A 17 6.82 52.52 22.75
CA GLY A 17 7.60 51.36 22.31
C GLY A 17 6.89 50.02 22.54
N PRO A 18 7.51 48.88 22.18
CA PRO A 18 6.96 47.56 22.43
C PRO A 18 6.83 47.25 23.93
N CYS A 19 5.65 46.83 24.36
CA CYS A 19 5.38 46.41 25.73
C CYS A 19 5.37 44.87 25.91
N ALA A 20 5.32 44.11 24.82
CA ALA A 20 5.31 42.65 24.83
C ALA A 20 6.24 42.06 23.76
N VAL A 21 6.75 40.85 24.02
CA VAL A 21 7.45 40.04 23.00
C VAL A 21 6.40 39.51 22.02
N PRO A 22 6.63 39.54 20.69
CA PRO A 22 5.68 39.00 19.71
C PRO A 22 5.40 37.52 19.99
N GLU A 23 4.11 37.17 20.14
CA GLU A 23 3.64 35.84 20.57
C GLU A 23 4.28 34.68 19.78
N LYS A 24 4.53 34.90 18.47
CA LYS A 24 5.21 33.97 17.55
C LYS A 24 6.59 33.49 18.01
N PHE A 25 7.30 34.24 18.85
CA PHE A 25 8.66 33.94 19.30
C PHE A 25 8.78 33.82 20.83
N LYS A 26 7.66 33.90 21.55
CA LYS A 26 7.61 33.92 23.02
C LYS A 26 7.99 32.57 23.64
N ASP A 27 7.51 31.49 23.05
CA ASP A 27 7.71 30.11 23.56
C ASP A 27 8.91 29.40 22.90
N MET A 28 9.84 30.16 22.30
CA MET A 28 10.98 29.61 21.55
C MET A 28 12.26 30.42 21.85
N PRO A 29 13.35 29.80 22.34
CA PRO A 29 14.63 30.47 22.51
C PRO A 29 15.07 31.19 21.23
N TYR A 30 15.28 32.50 21.31
CA TYR A 30 15.56 33.31 20.13
C TYR A 30 17.02 33.19 19.71
N GLN A 31 17.25 32.63 18.52
CA GLN A 31 18.54 32.64 17.86
C GLN A 31 18.44 33.28 16.47
N PRO A 32 19.20 34.36 16.18
CA PRO A 32 19.22 34.97 14.85
C PRO A 32 19.81 34.00 13.80
N PHE A 33 19.33 34.09 12.55
CA PHE A 33 19.82 33.28 11.44
C PHE A 33 19.55 33.96 10.09
N SER A 34 20.34 33.59 9.07
CA SER A 34 20.12 33.98 7.68
C SER A 34 19.61 32.79 6.86
N LYS A 35 18.54 33.00 6.07
CA LYS A 35 17.98 31.99 5.16
C LYS A 35 18.79 31.80 3.87
N GLY A 36 19.74 32.70 3.59
CA GLY A 36 20.62 32.63 2.42
C GLY A 36 21.88 31.80 2.65
N ASP A 37 22.14 31.37 3.88
CA ASP A 37 23.38 30.71 4.27
C ASP A 37 23.45 29.28 3.70
N ARG A 38 24.66 28.85 3.35
CA ARG A 38 24.88 27.55 2.73
C ARG A 38 24.70 26.43 3.76
N LEU A 39 23.83 25.47 3.44
CA LEU A 39 23.58 24.28 4.27
C LEU A 39 24.45 23.08 3.84
N GLY A 40 24.58 22.07 4.71
CA GLY A 40 25.22 20.78 4.40
C GLY A 40 26.61 20.54 5.00
N LYS A 41 26.91 21.09 6.19
CA LYS A 41 28.12 20.75 6.95
C LYS A 41 27.94 19.40 7.67
N VAL A 42 28.95 18.52 7.57
CA VAL A 42 29.00 17.21 8.24
C VAL A 42 29.62 17.38 9.63
N ALA A 43 29.17 16.59 10.61
CA ALA A 43 29.85 16.44 11.90
C ALA A 43 30.68 15.15 11.89
N ASP A 44 31.96 15.25 12.26
CA ASP A 44 32.92 14.14 12.23
C ASP A 44 33.78 14.15 13.50
N TRP A 45 33.46 13.25 14.43
CA TRP A 45 34.18 13.07 15.71
C TRP A 45 35.59 12.48 15.54
N THR A 46 35.97 12.04 14.33
CA THR A 46 37.34 11.60 14.02
C THR A 46 38.20 12.73 13.46
N GLY A 47 37.60 13.87 13.11
CA GLY A 47 38.29 15.05 12.56
C GLY A 47 38.87 14.87 11.14
N ALA A 48 38.67 13.72 10.50
CA ALA A 48 39.32 13.37 9.24
C ALA A 48 38.73 14.07 8.00
N THR A 49 37.44 14.45 8.05
CA THR A 49 36.67 14.93 6.89
C THR A 49 37.08 16.33 6.40
N TYR A 50 37.66 17.18 7.25
CA TYR A 50 37.90 18.61 6.96
C TYR A 50 39.36 19.05 7.09
N GLN A 51 40.28 18.36 6.43
CA GLN A 51 41.70 18.73 6.45
C GLN A 51 42.00 20.09 5.79
N ASP A 52 41.22 20.55 4.79
CA ASP A 52 41.30 21.91 4.24
C ASP A 52 40.22 22.83 4.85
N LYS A 53 40.65 23.77 5.70
CA LYS A 53 39.82 24.78 6.39
C LYS A 53 39.03 25.69 5.44
N ARG A 54 39.35 25.73 4.14
CA ARG A 54 38.56 26.48 3.14
C ARG A 54 37.17 25.90 2.90
N TYR A 55 36.90 24.65 3.29
CA TYR A 55 35.56 24.07 3.20
C TYR A 55 34.69 24.39 4.43
N THR A 56 35.26 24.46 5.63
CA THR A 56 34.51 24.77 6.87
C THR A 56 33.99 26.21 6.88
N ASN A 57 34.78 27.16 6.36
CA ASN A 57 34.42 28.58 6.33
C ASN A 57 33.21 28.89 5.43
N LYS A 58 32.88 28.02 4.47
CA LYS A 58 31.71 28.16 3.57
C LYS A 58 30.37 27.92 4.27
N TYR A 59 30.39 27.37 5.49
CA TYR A 59 29.21 27.05 6.30
C TYR A 59 29.17 27.88 7.60
N SER A 60 30.05 28.88 7.74
CA SER A 60 29.95 29.85 8.83
C SER A 60 28.88 30.87 8.47
N SER A 61 27.93 31.11 9.36
CA SER A 61 27.01 32.23 9.19
C SER A 61 27.77 33.55 9.28
N GLN A 62 27.42 34.52 8.43
CA GLN A 62 27.97 35.87 8.48
C GLN A 62 27.19 36.78 9.44
N PHE A 63 25.98 36.39 9.86
CA PHE A 63 25.11 37.20 10.70
C PHE A 63 24.28 36.33 11.65
N GLY A 64 24.51 36.50 12.96
CA GLY A 64 23.77 35.78 14.00
C GLY A 64 24.47 34.54 14.55
N GLY A 65 25.72 34.66 14.99
CA GLY A 65 26.37 33.63 15.79
C GLY A 65 25.67 33.49 17.16
N GLY A 66 25.01 32.37 17.41
CA GLY A 66 24.34 32.05 18.67
C GLY A 66 24.51 30.60 19.06
N SER A 67 24.43 30.34 20.36
CA SER A 67 24.63 29.02 20.97
C SER A 67 23.45 28.57 21.84
N GLN A 68 22.26 29.18 21.71
CA GLN A 68 21.08 28.79 22.50
C GLN A 68 20.58 27.37 22.17
N TYR A 69 20.85 26.91 20.94
CA TYR A 69 20.64 25.53 20.51
C TYR A 69 21.94 24.71 20.39
N ALA A 70 23.00 25.10 21.10
CA ALA A 70 24.26 24.36 21.14
C ALA A 70 24.32 23.46 22.37
N TYR A 71 24.81 22.24 22.17
CA TYR A 71 25.20 21.33 23.25
C TYR A 71 26.71 21.43 23.43
N PHE A 72 27.16 21.74 24.64
CA PHE A 72 28.56 21.68 25.04
C PHE A 72 28.74 20.45 25.93
N HIS A 73 29.66 19.58 25.56
CA HIS A 73 30.03 18.42 26.38
C HIS A 73 31.22 18.85 27.26
N GLU A 74 31.02 18.91 28.58
CA GLU A 74 32.05 19.44 29.50
C GLU A 74 33.23 18.47 29.69
N GLU A 75 33.02 17.17 29.45
CA GLU A 75 34.03 16.11 29.56
C GLU A 75 34.37 15.47 28.20
N ASP A 76 34.63 16.28 27.16
CA ASP A 76 35.05 15.81 25.82
C ASP A 76 36.52 15.32 25.80
N GLU A 77 36.87 14.45 26.74
CA GLU A 77 38.19 13.85 26.90
C GLU A 77 38.18 12.35 26.63
N THR A 78 39.18 11.87 25.90
CA THR A 78 39.45 10.42 25.75
C THR A 78 40.19 9.81 26.96
N SER A 79 40.16 10.48 28.11
CA SER A 79 40.86 10.11 29.35
C SER A 79 40.18 8.93 30.07
N PHE A 80 38.87 8.75 29.90
CA PHE A 80 38.11 7.64 30.47
C PHE A 80 38.47 6.30 29.81
N GLN A 81 39.20 5.46 30.55
CA GLN A 81 39.42 4.06 30.19
C GLN A 81 38.22 3.21 30.63
N LEU A 82 37.62 2.50 29.67
CA LEU A 82 36.48 1.62 29.94
C LEU A 82 36.89 0.44 30.84
N VAL A 83 36.46 0.45 32.10
CA VAL A 83 36.73 -0.64 33.06
C VAL A 83 35.79 -1.82 32.79
N ASP A 84 36.36 -2.93 32.33
CA ASP A 84 35.63 -4.17 32.06
C ASP A 84 35.25 -4.88 33.38
N THR A 85 33.95 -4.90 33.70
CA THR A 85 33.39 -5.63 34.85
C THR A 85 32.94 -7.05 34.51
N ALA A 86 33.09 -7.51 33.26
CA ALA A 86 32.85 -8.90 32.92
C ALA A 86 33.91 -9.80 33.57
N LYS A 87 33.47 -10.87 34.26
CA LYS A 87 34.38 -11.92 34.72
C LYS A 87 35.13 -12.50 33.52
N THR A 88 36.42 -12.22 33.44
CA THR A 88 37.26 -12.54 32.28
C THR A 88 37.27 -14.06 32.01
N GLN A 89 36.46 -14.52 31.05
CA GLN A 89 36.61 -15.88 30.52
C GLN A 89 37.92 -15.96 29.75
N LYS A 90 38.96 -16.43 30.45
CA LYS A 90 40.30 -16.65 29.87
C LYS A 90 40.18 -17.61 28.70
N THR A 91 40.30 -17.07 27.49
CA THR A 91 40.39 -17.88 26.26
C THR A 91 41.54 -18.88 26.42
N ALA A 92 41.34 -20.12 25.99
CA ALA A 92 42.34 -21.18 26.14
C ALA A 92 43.71 -20.83 25.53
N TYR A 93 43.74 -19.89 24.57
CA TYR A 93 44.95 -19.36 23.95
C TYR A 93 45.83 -18.50 24.89
N GLN A 94 45.27 -17.87 25.93
CA GLN A 94 46.04 -17.09 26.90
C GLN A 94 46.66 -17.94 28.02
N ARG A 95 46.16 -19.17 28.27
CA ARG A 95 46.76 -20.08 29.27
C ARG A 95 48.15 -20.60 28.87
N ASN A 96 48.56 -20.45 27.60
CA ASN A 96 49.80 -20.99 27.06
C ASN A 96 50.89 -19.93 26.73
N ARG A 97 50.57 -18.62 26.80
CA ARG A 97 51.55 -17.55 26.52
C ARG A 97 52.66 -17.48 27.58
N MET A 98 52.35 -17.80 28.84
CA MET A 98 53.34 -17.90 29.94
C MET A 98 54.26 -19.14 29.86
N ARG A 99 54.00 -20.13 28.99
CA ARG A 99 54.94 -21.23 28.72
C ARG A 99 55.80 -21.04 27.48
N PHE A 100 55.42 -20.16 26.54
CA PHE A 100 56.22 -19.89 25.34
C PHE A 100 57.31 -18.84 25.54
N ALA A 101 57.13 -17.85 26.43
CA ALA A 101 58.18 -16.88 26.76
C ALA A 101 59.41 -17.53 27.41
N GLN A 102 59.22 -18.44 28.38
CA GLN A 102 60.31 -19.22 28.98
C GLN A 102 60.90 -20.30 28.07
N ARG A 103 60.17 -20.73 27.02
CA ARG A 103 60.69 -21.73 26.06
C ARG A 103 61.64 -21.11 25.03
N ASN A 104 61.45 -19.85 24.66
CA ASN A 104 62.38 -19.17 23.74
C ASN A 104 63.73 -18.84 24.41
N LEU A 105 63.77 -18.46 25.69
CA LEU A 105 65.05 -18.29 26.41
C LEU A 105 65.80 -19.59 26.72
N ARG A 106 65.14 -20.77 26.68
CA ARG A 106 65.84 -22.06 26.74
C ARG A 106 66.34 -22.53 25.36
N ARG A 107 65.62 -22.21 24.28
CA ARG A 107 65.98 -22.65 22.92
C ARG A 107 67.28 -22.04 22.36
N ASP A 108 67.65 -20.82 22.77
CA ASP A 108 68.96 -20.25 22.45
C ASP A 108 70.10 -20.77 23.34
N LYS A 109 69.78 -21.43 24.46
CA LYS A 109 70.78 -22.15 25.29
C LYS A 109 71.06 -23.55 24.74
N ASP A 110 70.03 -24.26 24.25
CA ASP A 110 70.19 -25.57 23.60
C ASP A 110 70.85 -25.49 22.21
N ARG A 111 70.79 -24.34 21.53
CA ARG A 111 71.49 -24.09 20.25
C ARG A 111 73.02 -24.08 20.37
N ARG A 112 73.59 -24.08 21.58
CA ARG A 112 75.04 -24.20 21.83
C ARG A 112 75.52 -25.61 22.16
N ASN A 113 74.61 -26.57 22.40
CA ASN A 113 74.95 -27.95 22.81
C ASN A 113 74.61 -29.05 21.79
N LEU A 114 74.19 -28.70 20.57
CA LEU A 114 74.01 -29.67 19.47
C LEU A 114 75.07 -29.53 18.36
N THR A 115 76.32 -29.33 18.78
CA THR A 115 77.52 -29.37 17.93
C THR A 115 78.32 -30.66 18.15
N GLN A 116 77.64 -31.73 18.58
CA GLN A 116 78.23 -33.05 18.81
C GLN A 116 77.27 -34.16 18.31
N PHE A 117 77.85 -35.17 17.64
CA PHE A 117 77.21 -36.42 17.19
C PHE A 117 76.15 -36.35 16.06
N ASN A 118 76.61 -35.90 14.89
CA ASN A 118 76.90 -36.74 13.72
C ASN A 118 75.96 -37.91 13.28
N MET A 119 75.86 -38.06 11.94
CA MET A 119 75.60 -39.31 11.19
C MET A 119 74.23 -40.02 11.30
N GLN A 120 73.42 -39.93 10.23
CA GLN A 120 73.24 -41.05 9.28
C GLN A 120 72.46 -40.66 8.01
N THR A 121 72.69 -41.40 6.94
CA THR A 121 72.27 -41.11 5.57
C THR A 121 70.93 -41.78 5.20
N LEU A 122 70.05 -41.04 4.52
CA LEU A 122 68.82 -41.57 3.90
C LEU A 122 68.73 -41.13 2.41
N PRO A 123 68.26 -41.98 1.47
CA PRO A 123 68.53 -41.79 0.04
C PRO A 123 67.79 -40.63 -0.64
N LYS A 124 68.40 -40.10 -1.72
CA LYS A 124 67.96 -38.89 -2.43
C LYS A 124 66.61 -39.00 -3.18
N SER A 125 66.06 -40.19 -3.38
CA SER A 125 64.83 -40.41 -4.16
C SER A 125 63.53 -40.04 -3.44
N ALA A 126 63.47 -40.10 -2.10
CA ALA A 126 62.26 -39.79 -1.34
C ALA A 126 61.95 -38.28 -1.28
N LYS A 127 62.98 -37.42 -1.24
CA LYS A 127 62.83 -35.96 -1.08
C LYS A 127 62.22 -35.23 -2.28
N GLN A 128 62.13 -35.85 -3.46
CA GLN A 128 61.62 -35.20 -4.67
C GLN A 128 60.10 -35.32 -4.79
N LYS A 129 59.53 -36.52 -4.59
CA LYS A 129 58.08 -36.77 -4.61
C LYS A 129 57.30 -35.94 -3.56
N GLU A 130 57.91 -35.71 -2.40
CA GLU A 130 57.31 -34.88 -1.34
C GLU A 130 57.32 -33.38 -1.70
N ARG A 131 58.34 -32.92 -2.44
CA ARG A 131 58.49 -31.51 -2.82
C ARG A 131 57.47 -31.05 -3.87
N ASP A 132 57.11 -31.93 -4.80
CA ASP A 132 56.10 -31.63 -5.82
C ASP A 132 54.67 -31.70 -5.27
N ARG A 133 54.38 -32.64 -4.35
CA ARG A 133 53.13 -32.67 -3.58
C ARG A 133 52.92 -31.36 -2.80
N MET A 134 53.99 -30.82 -2.21
CA MET A 134 53.96 -29.53 -1.48
C MET A 134 53.82 -28.31 -2.40
N ARG A 135 54.31 -28.37 -3.66
CA ARG A 135 54.15 -27.30 -4.66
C ARG A 135 52.73 -27.22 -5.21
N LEU A 136 52.07 -28.37 -5.44
CA LEU A 136 50.67 -28.38 -5.89
C LEU A 136 49.74 -27.81 -4.81
N GLN A 137 49.96 -28.19 -3.54
CA GLN A 137 49.19 -27.69 -2.40
C GLN A 137 49.35 -26.17 -2.20
N LYS A 138 50.55 -25.62 -2.42
CA LYS A 138 50.80 -24.16 -2.36
C LYS A 138 50.19 -23.35 -3.52
N LYS A 139 49.90 -23.95 -4.68
CA LYS A 139 49.13 -23.28 -5.74
C LYS A 139 47.65 -23.18 -5.38
N PHE A 140 47.05 -24.27 -4.89
CA PHE A 140 45.64 -24.29 -4.46
C PHE A 140 45.36 -23.29 -3.33
N GLN A 141 46.30 -23.15 -2.37
CA GLN A 141 46.13 -22.27 -1.21
C GLN A 141 46.28 -20.77 -1.52
N LYS A 142 46.97 -20.39 -2.61
CA LYS A 142 47.16 -18.99 -3.00
C LYS A 142 45.99 -18.37 -3.78
N GLN A 143 45.11 -19.19 -4.38
CA GLN A 143 43.94 -18.68 -5.11
C GLN A 143 42.72 -18.43 -4.20
N PHE A 144 42.67 -19.06 -3.01
CA PHE A 144 41.63 -18.82 -2.00
C PHE A 144 41.98 -17.72 -0.98
N GLY A 145 43.26 -17.32 -0.86
CA GLY A 145 43.73 -16.35 0.14
C GLY A 145 43.42 -14.87 -0.13
N VAL A 146 42.91 -14.52 -1.31
CA VAL A 146 42.70 -13.11 -1.72
C VAL A 146 41.26 -12.63 -1.49
N ARG A 147 40.27 -13.53 -1.35
CA ARG A 147 38.87 -13.15 -1.03
C ARG A 147 38.55 -13.07 0.46
N GLN A 148 39.39 -13.61 1.35
CA GLN A 148 39.11 -13.65 2.79
C GLN A 148 39.48 -12.37 3.59
N LYS A 149 39.86 -11.28 2.92
CA LYS A 149 40.25 -10.02 3.58
C LYS A 149 39.20 -8.89 3.54
N TRP A 150 38.01 -9.14 2.99
CA TRP A 150 36.92 -8.15 2.96
C TRP A 150 35.71 -8.50 3.85
N ASP A 151 35.44 -9.79 4.12
CA ASP A 151 34.25 -10.18 4.90
C ASP A 151 34.47 -10.27 6.43
N GLN A 152 35.71 -10.11 6.92
CA GLN A 152 36.04 -10.29 8.35
C GLN A 152 35.86 -9.00 9.20
N LYS A 153 34.96 -8.10 8.78
CA LYS A 153 34.60 -6.86 9.49
C LYS A 153 33.11 -6.75 9.83
N SER A 154 32.38 -7.88 9.83
CA SER A 154 30.91 -7.96 9.96
C SER A 154 30.40 -8.88 11.08
N GLN A 155 31.23 -9.20 12.08
CA GLN A 155 30.78 -9.88 13.31
C GLN A 155 31.29 -9.14 14.55
N ALA A 156 30.74 -7.94 14.76
CA ALA A 156 30.68 -7.38 16.10
C ALA A 156 29.70 -8.22 16.93
N GLN A 157 30.14 -8.67 18.09
CA GLN A 157 29.26 -9.33 19.06
C GLN A 157 28.12 -8.37 19.43
N LEU A 158 26.90 -8.91 19.54
CA LEU A 158 25.72 -8.15 19.95
C LEU A 158 25.98 -7.49 21.31
N LYS A 159 26.14 -6.17 21.32
CA LYS A 159 25.99 -5.37 22.54
C LYS A 159 24.55 -5.53 23.06
N PRO A 160 24.32 -5.42 24.38
CA PRO A 160 22.99 -5.10 24.89
C PRO A 160 22.45 -3.87 24.16
N ARG A 161 21.14 -3.85 23.89
CA ARG A 161 20.49 -2.67 23.30
C ARG A 161 20.16 -1.71 24.42
N ASP A 162 20.62 -0.46 24.29
CA ASP A 162 20.17 0.63 25.13
C ASP A 162 18.69 0.94 24.83
N SER A 163 17.92 1.32 25.85
CA SER A 163 16.53 1.77 25.66
C SER A 163 16.53 3.05 24.83
N SER A 164 15.49 3.24 24.00
CA SER A 164 15.39 4.39 23.08
C SER A 164 15.26 5.77 23.76
N VAL A 165 15.19 5.79 25.10
CA VAL A 165 15.08 6.94 25.98
C VAL A 165 15.84 6.61 27.26
N GLU A 166 16.59 7.59 27.77
CA GLU A 166 17.32 7.49 29.04
C GLU A 166 16.36 7.77 30.21
N VAL A 167 16.24 6.82 31.16
CA VAL A 167 15.31 6.92 32.29
C VAL A 167 15.89 7.87 33.34
N ARG A 168 15.14 8.92 33.70
CA ARG A 168 15.54 9.92 34.70
C ARG A 168 15.04 9.55 36.10
N SER A 169 15.72 10.05 37.13
CA SER A 169 15.43 9.74 38.54
C SER A 169 14.16 10.41 39.10
N ASP A 170 13.56 11.36 38.37
CA ASP A 170 12.27 12.00 38.67
C ASP A 170 11.07 11.23 38.08
N TRP A 171 11.29 10.11 37.38
CA TRP A 171 10.23 9.37 36.71
C TRP A 171 9.64 8.27 37.60
N GLU A 172 8.36 8.43 37.95
CA GLU A 172 7.61 7.42 38.70
C GLU A 172 7.13 6.29 37.77
N VAL A 173 7.68 5.09 37.98
CA VAL A 173 7.28 3.88 37.26
C VAL A 173 5.84 3.50 37.64
N LYS A 174 4.89 3.74 36.71
CA LYS A 174 3.46 3.47 36.97
C LYS A 174 3.09 1.98 36.97
N GLU A 175 3.70 1.17 36.12
CA GLU A 175 3.54 -0.29 36.10
C GLU A 175 4.74 -0.97 35.39
N GLU A 176 5.18 -2.13 35.89
CA GLU A 176 6.08 -3.04 35.17
C GLU A 176 5.36 -4.34 34.77
N MET A 177 5.52 -4.74 33.51
CA MET A 177 5.00 -5.99 32.97
C MET A 177 6.15 -6.89 32.48
N ASP A 178 6.33 -8.06 33.10
CA ASP A 178 7.30 -9.04 32.62
C ASP A 178 6.79 -9.80 31.37
N PHE A 179 7.73 -10.29 30.55
CA PHE A 179 7.36 -11.06 29.36
C PHE A 179 6.63 -12.38 29.68
N PRO A 180 6.93 -13.12 30.78
CA PRO A 180 6.08 -14.22 31.25
C PRO A 180 4.60 -13.88 31.47
N ARG A 181 4.24 -12.68 31.95
CA ARG A 181 2.85 -12.20 32.04
C ARG A 181 2.23 -12.00 30.66
N LEU A 182 2.97 -11.44 29.70
CA LEU A 182 2.52 -11.25 28.31
C LEU A 182 2.45 -12.57 27.52
N MET A 183 3.25 -13.58 27.89
CA MET A 183 3.26 -14.92 27.27
C MET A 183 2.10 -15.82 27.71
N LYS A 184 1.20 -15.36 28.60
CA LYS A 184 -0.04 -16.09 28.94
C LYS A 184 -1.09 -16.01 27.82
N MET A 185 -0.74 -16.62 26.69
CA MET A 185 -1.61 -16.82 25.54
C MET A 185 -2.90 -17.55 25.98
N ARG A 186 -4.06 -16.97 25.68
CA ARG A 186 -5.35 -17.67 25.76
C ARG A 186 -5.85 -17.91 24.35
N TYR A 187 -5.97 -19.17 23.97
CA TYR A 187 -6.71 -19.57 22.77
C TYR A 187 -8.21 -19.33 23.03
N MET A 188 -8.94 -18.89 22.01
CA MET A 188 -10.39 -18.65 22.14
C MET A 188 -11.18 -19.69 21.34
N GLU A 189 -10.93 -19.77 20.03
CA GLU A 189 -11.57 -20.74 19.14
C GLU A 189 -10.54 -21.27 18.12
N CYS A 190 -10.64 -22.55 17.78
CA CYS A 190 -9.82 -23.22 16.76
C CYS A 190 -10.75 -23.95 15.78
N CYS A 191 -10.57 -23.70 14.49
CA CYS A 191 -11.52 -24.09 13.45
C CYS A 191 -10.80 -24.73 12.25
N GLY A 192 -11.45 -25.70 11.58
CA GLY A 192 -10.95 -26.32 10.34
C GLY A 192 -10.31 -27.70 10.52
N ALA A 193 -9.55 -28.14 9.53
CA ALA A 193 -8.93 -29.46 9.51
C ALA A 193 -7.63 -29.47 8.69
N LEU A 194 -6.63 -30.20 9.19
CA LEU A 194 -5.28 -30.25 8.63
C LEU A 194 -4.94 -31.64 8.10
N GLU A 195 -4.37 -31.72 6.90
CA GLU A 195 -3.74 -32.94 6.38
C GLU A 195 -2.33 -33.12 6.97
N TYR A 196 -1.88 -34.38 7.05
CA TYR A 196 -0.54 -34.70 7.55
C TYR A 196 0.52 -34.47 6.47
N TYR A 197 1.63 -33.83 6.87
CA TYR A 197 2.80 -33.61 6.04
C TYR A 197 3.48 -34.92 5.62
N ASP A 198 3.75 -35.06 4.32
CA ASP A 198 4.49 -36.20 3.82
C ASP A 198 6.01 -36.01 3.96
N LYS A 199 6.58 -36.66 4.98
CA LYS A 199 8.04 -36.70 5.23
C LYS A 199 8.87 -37.27 4.06
N ALA A 200 8.28 -37.82 3.00
CA ALA A 200 9.02 -38.15 1.78
C ALA A 200 9.44 -36.91 0.97
N PHE A 201 8.84 -35.72 1.21
CA PHE A 201 9.31 -34.46 0.60
C PHE A 201 10.63 -33.96 1.20
N ASP A 202 10.92 -34.28 2.46
CA ASP A 202 12.22 -33.98 3.10
C ASP A 202 13.41 -34.77 2.51
N ARG A 203 13.14 -35.74 1.62
CA ARG A 203 14.16 -36.53 0.89
C ARG A 203 14.32 -36.09 -0.57
N VAL A 204 13.68 -35.00 -0.98
CA VAL A 204 13.83 -34.41 -2.31
C VAL A 204 15.09 -33.53 -2.35
N THR A 205 15.86 -33.71 -3.41
CA THR A 205 17.16 -33.08 -3.71
C THR A 205 17.16 -32.68 -5.18
N THR A 206 18.18 -31.93 -5.65
CA THR A 206 18.21 -31.49 -7.06
C THR A 206 18.45 -32.63 -8.05
N ARG A 207 18.73 -33.85 -7.57
CA ARG A 207 18.93 -35.07 -8.37
C ARG A 207 17.71 -35.99 -8.42
N ASN A 208 16.74 -35.82 -7.54
CA ASN A 208 15.48 -36.55 -7.51
C ASN A 208 14.30 -35.57 -7.37
N GLU A 209 14.35 -34.48 -8.15
CA GLU A 209 13.31 -33.45 -8.20
C GLU A 209 11.93 -34.06 -8.52
N LYS A 210 10.88 -33.52 -7.89
CA LYS A 210 9.49 -33.94 -8.14
C LYS A 210 8.77 -32.88 -8.98
N PRO A 211 8.00 -33.24 -10.03
CA PRO A 211 7.19 -32.25 -10.75
C PRO A 211 6.15 -31.63 -9.83
N LEU A 212 6.00 -30.29 -9.90
CA LEU A 212 4.90 -29.60 -9.24
C LEU A 212 3.60 -29.93 -9.98
N LYS A 213 2.58 -30.37 -9.25
CA LYS A 213 1.26 -30.71 -9.79
C LYS A 213 0.32 -29.53 -9.62
N SER A 214 -0.50 -29.26 -10.64
CA SER A 214 -1.64 -28.36 -10.48
C SER A 214 -2.68 -29.05 -9.60
N ILE A 215 -3.00 -28.45 -8.45
CA ILE A 215 -3.93 -28.96 -7.46
C ILE A 215 -5.08 -27.96 -7.33
N LYS A 216 -6.27 -28.36 -7.79
CA LYS A 216 -7.49 -27.57 -7.65
C LYS A 216 -8.03 -27.77 -6.23
N ARG A 217 -7.91 -26.72 -5.41
CA ARG A 217 -8.46 -26.63 -4.05
C ARG A 217 -9.02 -25.23 -3.83
N ILE A 218 -10.04 -25.11 -2.99
CA ILE A 218 -10.61 -23.81 -2.62
C ILE A 218 -9.75 -23.19 -1.50
N PHE A 219 -9.15 -22.03 -1.79
CA PHE A 219 -8.40 -21.20 -0.84
C PHE A 219 -9.24 -19.98 -0.46
N HIS A 220 -9.51 -19.81 0.84
CA HIS A 220 -10.36 -18.73 1.35
C HIS A 220 -9.50 -17.55 1.83
N THR A 221 -9.56 -16.43 1.12
CA THR A 221 -8.80 -15.21 1.42
C THR A 221 -9.64 -14.16 2.18
N VAL A 222 -10.60 -14.58 3.00
CA VAL A 222 -11.60 -13.72 3.67
C VAL A 222 -10.96 -12.67 4.59
N THR A 223 -11.39 -11.41 4.46
CA THR A 223 -10.94 -10.26 5.28
C THR A 223 -11.56 -10.24 6.69
N THR A 224 -11.07 -9.38 7.57
CA THR A 224 -11.42 -9.29 8.99
C THR A 224 -12.91 -9.02 9.25
N THR A 225 -13.55 -8.09 8.51
CA THR A 225 -14.96 -7.74 8.74
C THR A 225 -15.97 -8.72 8.13
N ASP A 226 -15.56 -9.51 7.14
CA ASP A 226 -16.40 -10.58 6.57
C ASP A 226 -16.32 -11.89 7.33
N ASP A 227 -15.33 -12.05 8.21
CA ASP A 227 -15.15 -13.22 9.04
C ASP A 227 -16.29 -13.36 10.08
N PRO A 228 -17.08 -14.45 10.05
CA PRO A 228 -18.21 -14.63 10.96
C PRO A 228 -17.77 -14.86 12.42
N VAL A 229 -16.58 -15.45 12.64
CA VAL A 229 -16.05 -15.70 13.98
C VAL A 229 -15.53 -14.40 14.57
N ILE A 230 -14.82 -13.57 13.81
CA ILE A 230 -14.42 -12.22 14.26
C ILE A 230 -15.65 -11.37 14.56
N ARG A 231 -16.69 -11.39 13.71
CA ARG A 231 -17.95 -10.67 13.99
C ARG A 231 -18.68 -11.16 15.25
N LYS A 232 -18.58 -12.45 15.59
CA LYS A 232 -19.08 -13.03 16.85
C LYS A 232 -18.24 -12.55 18.04
N LEU A 233 -16.91 -12.71 17.97
CA LEU A 233 -15.97 -12.29 19.02
C LEU A 233 -16.08 -10.78 19.29
N ALA A 234 -16.17 -9.96 18.25
CA ALA A 234 -16.28 -8.51 18.36
C ALA A 234 -17.54 -8.01 19.07
N LYS A 235 -18.55 -8.85 19.31
CA LYS A 235 -19.70 -8.51 20.19
C LYS A 235 -19.35 -8.69 21.67
N THR A 236 -18.42 -9.57 22.02
CA THR A 236 -18.18 -10.03 23.40
C THR A 236 -16.82 -9.61 23.97
N GLN A 237 -15.77 -9.52 23.16
CA GLN A 237 -14.39 -9.27 23.61
C GLN A 237 -13.51 -8.68 22.48
N GLY A 238 -12.34 -8.15 22.83
CA GLY A 238 -11.44 -7.50 21.89
C GLY A 238 -11.84 -6.06 21.57
N ASN A 239 -10.83 -5.24 21.25
CA ASN A 239 -11.01 -3.91 20.69
C ASN A 239 -10.15 -3.63 19.45
N VAL A 240 -9.23 -4.52 19.10
CA VAL A 240 -8.54 -4.51 17.81
C VAL A 240 -8.68 -5.87 17.14
N PHE A 241 -9.04 -5.89 15.86
CA PHE A 241 -9.30 -7.10 15.09
C PHE A 241 -8.52 -7.07 13.77
N ALA A 242 -7.88 -8.19 13.42
CA ALA A 242 -7.12 -8.35 12.18
C ALA A 242 -6.96 -9.83 11.77
N THR A 243 -6.46 -10.08 10.55
CA THR A 243 -5.85 -11.35 10.16
C THR A 243 -4.33 -11.30 10.29
N ASP A 244 -3.68 -12.46 10.41
CA ASP A 244 -2.23 -12.56 10.47
C ASP A 244 -1.53 -12.01 9.22
N ALA A 245 -2.10 -12.20 8.02
CA ALA A 245 -1.60 -11.65 6.77
C ALA A 245 -1.56 -10.10 6.77
N ILE A 246 -2.55 -9.46 7.40
CA ILE A 246 -2.64 -8.00 7.56
C ILE A 246 -1.66 -7.51 8.63
N LEU A 247 -1.59 -8.18 9.78
CA LEU A 247 -0.62 -7.81 10.81
C LEU A 247 0.82 -8.02 10.38
N ALA A 248 1.14 -9.09 9.66
CA ALA A 248 2.48 -9.34 9.14
C ALA A 248 2.94 -8.24 8.16
N THR A 249 2.03 -7.72 7.34
CA THR A 249 2.28 -6.56 6.46
C THR A 249 2.66 -5.31 7.27
N LEU A 250 1.93 -5.01 8.37
CA LEU A 250 2.22 -3.89 9.27
C LEU A 250 3.52 -4.11 10.08
N MET A 251 3.67 -5.26 10.71
CA MET A 251 4.80 -5.63 11.56
C MET A 251 6.14 -5.65 10.80
N CYS A 252 6.12 -5.98 9.51
CA CYS A 252 7.32 -6.02 8.66
C CYS A 252 7.42 -4.85 7.68
N CYS A 253 6.61 -3.79 7.84
CA CYS A 253 6.47 -2.68 6.89
C CYS A 253 7.79 -2.02 6.47
N THR A 254 8.77 -1.99 7.38
CA THR A 254 10.11 -1.39 7.19
C THR A 254 10.97 -2.07 6.13
N ARG A 255 10.61 -3.30 5.71
CA ARG A 255 11.30 -4.04 4.63
C ARG A 255 10.64 -3.90 3.27
N SER A 256 9.46 -3.30 3.21
CA SER A 256 8.65 -3.21 1.99
C SER A 256 9.16 -2.11 1.07
N VAL A 257 9.35 -2.46 -0.20
CA VAL A 257 9.68 -1.51 -1.28
C VAL A 257 8.39 -1.15 -2.01
N ASN A 258 7.63 -2.16 -2.43
CA ASN A 258 6.40 -2.00 -3.19
C ASN A 258 5.31 -1.27 -2.38
N SER A 259 4.38 -0.63 -3.09
CA SER A 259 3.19 -0.06 -2.45
C SER A 259 2.20 -1.14 -2.07
N TRP A 260 1.60 -0.98 -0.91
CA TRP A 260 0.47 -1.75 -0.40
C TRP A 260 -0.40 -0.83 0.43
N ASP A 261 -1.65 -1.24 0.63
CA ASP A 261 -2.60 -0.52 1.44
C ASP A 261 -3.41 -1.45 2.35
N ILE A 262 -3.80 -0.92 3.51
CA ILE A 262 -4.64 -1.58 4.52
C ILE A 262 -5.75 -0.60 4.90
N ILE A 263 -6.99 -1.07 4.87
CA ILE A 263 -8.14 -0.33 5.37
C ILE A 263 -8.17 -0.45 6.90
N VAL A 264 -8.42 0.66 7.59
CA VAL A 264 -8.73 0.65 9.02
C VAL A 264 -10.11 1.23 9.21
N GLN A 265 -11.02 0.46 9.79
CA GLN A 265 -12.35 0.94 10.16
C GLN A 265 -12.42 1.08 11.68
N ARG A 266 -12.67 2.31 12.16
CA ARG A 266 -12.95 2.60 13.55
C ARG A 266 -14.45 2.75 13.78
N VAL A 267 -14.99 1.95 14.69
CA VAL A 267 -16.40 1.98 15.11
C VAL A 267 -16.44 1.93 16.64
N GLY A 268 -16.90 3.01 17.27
CA GLY A 268 -16.75 3.22 18.71
C GLY A 268 -15.30 3.12 19.16
N ASN A 269 -15.10 2.30 20.19
CA ASN A 269 -13.78 1.96 20.73
C ASN A 269 -13.11 0.77 20.03
N LYS A 270 -13.60 0.33 18.85
CA LYS A 270 -13.10 -0.86 18.13
C LYS A 270 -12.44 -0.49 16.81
N LEU A 271 -11.30 -1.12 16.54
CA LEU A 271 -10.54 -1.02 15.29
C LEU A 271 -10.58 -2.34 14.54
N PHE A 272 -10.96 -2.30 13.27
CA PHE A 272 -10.88 -3.43 12.34
C PHE A 272 -9.86 -3.09 11.26
N PHE A 273 -8.84 -3.94 11.09
CA PHE A 273 -7.87 -3.84 10.01
C PHE A 273 -8.26 -4.80 8.90
N ASP A 274 -8.59 -4.27 7.72
CA ASP A 274 -9.08 -4.99 6.54
C ASP A 274 -8.15 -4.77 5.34
N LYS A 275 -8.27 -5.65 4.34
CA LYS A 275 -7.69 -5.46 3.00
C LYS A 275 -8.80 -5.12 1.99
N ARG A 276 -8.42 -4.72 0.78
CA ARG A 276 -9.36 -4.55 -0.35
C ARG A 276 -9.52 -5.88 -1.09
N ASP A 277 -10.75 -6.32 -1.32
CA ASP A 277 -11.04 -7.59 -2.00
C ASP A 277 -10.50 -7.63 -3.43
N ASN A 278 -10.61 -6.52 -4.16
CA ASN A 278 -10.11 -6.37 -5.53
C ASN A 278 -8.67 -5.82 -5.59
N SER A 279 -7.80 -6.22 -4.65
CA SER A 279 -6.39 -5.80 -4.64
C SER A 279 -5.41 -6.96 -4.75
N ASP A 280 -4.23 -6.69 -5.30
CA ASP A 280 -3.14 -7.65 -5.42
C ASP A 280 -2.46 -7.96 -4.05
N PHE A 281 -3.10 -7.67 -2.91
CA PHE A 281 -2.54 -7.79 -1.55
C PHE A 281 -2.13 -9.22 -1.17
N ASP A 282 -2.87 -10.21 -1.65
CA ASP A 282 -2.58 -11.64 -1.43
C ASP A 282 -1.50 -12.17 -2.37
N LEU A 283 -1.11 -11.42 -3.41
CA LEU A 283 -0.06 -11.87 -4.33
C LEU A 283 1.32 -11.80 -3.68
N LEU A 284 2.11 -12.84 -3.91
CA LEU A 284 3.47 -12.97 -3.37
C LEU A 284 4.48 -12.25 -4.26
N THR A 285 5.09 -11.16 -3.76
CA THR A 285 6.12 -10.42 -4.50
C THR A 285 7.35 -11.29 -4.80
N VAL A 286 8.05 -11.01 -5.90
CA VAL A 286 9.24 -11.77 -6.35
C VAL A 286 10.38 -10.80 -6.60
N SER A 287 11.53 -11.05 -5.97
CA SER A 287 12.75 -10.22 -6.07
C SER A 287 12.55 -8.74 -5.69
N GLU A 288 11.55 -8.42 -4.85
CA GLU A 288 11.17 -7.05 -4.45
C GLU A 288 12.33 -6.27 -3.82
N THR A 289 13.16 -6.93 -3.00
CA THR A 289 14.26 -6.29 -2.25
C THR A 289 15.63 -6.57 -2.88
N ALA A 290 15.66 -7.06 -4.13
CA ALA A 290 16.88 -7.19 -4.89
C ALA A 290 17.50 -5.81 -5.20
N ASN A 291 18.81 -5.77 -5.46
CA ASN A 291 19.48 -4.53 -5.90
C ASN A 291 18.86 -3.98 -7.20
N GLU A 292 18.44 -4.89 -8.08
CA GLU A 292 17.75 -4.63 -9.34
C GLU A 292 16.51 -5.55 -9.35
N PRO A 293 15.33 -5.04 -8.92
CA PRO A 293 14.08 -5.77 -9.03
C PRO A 293 13.66 -5.97 -10.50
N PRO A 294 12.73 -6.89 -10.81
CA PRO A 294 12.21 -7.07 -12.16
C PRO A 294 11.56 -5.78 -12.69
N GLN A 295 11.90 -5.38 -13.93
CA GLN A 295 11.37 -4.18 -14.60
C GLN A 295 10.67 -4.49 -15.94
N ASP A 296 10.43 -5.76 -16.23
CA ASP A 296 9.72 -6.20 -17.43
C ASP A 296 8.28 -5.66 -17.46
N GLU A 297 7.91 -5.02 -18.57
CA GLU A 297 6.59 -4.39 -18.76
C GLU A 297 5.63 -5.24 -19.61
N GLY A 298 4.34 -4.93 -19.50
CA GLY A 298 3.28 -5.51 -20.34
C GLY A 298 3.15 -7.04 -20.27
N ASN A 299 3.05 -7.69 -21.43
CA ASN A 299 2.78 -9.12 -21.56
C ASN A 299 4.01 -10.03 -21.31
N SER A 300 5.14 -9.51 -20.81
CA SER A 300 6.25 -10.37 -20.39
C SER A 300 5.82 -11.29 -19.25
N PHE A 301 6.10 -12.59 -19.37
CA PHE A 301 5.90 -13.56 -18.29
C PHE A 301 6.86 -13.35 -17.10
N ASN A 302 7.84 -12.46 -17.22
CA ASN A 302 8.71 -12.00 -16.13
C ASN A 302 8.32 -10.62 -15.58
N SER A 303 7.19 -10.02 -16.01
CA SER A 303 6.71 -8.78 -15.39
C SER A 303 6.39 -8.98 -13.90
N PRO A 304 6.55 -7.96 -13.03
CA PRO A 304 6.33 -8.10 -11.59
C PRO A 304 4.95 -8.69 -11.24
N ARG A 305 3.90 -8.31 -12.00
CA ARG A 305 2.54 -8.85 -11.83
C ARG A 305 2.46 -10.33 -12.18
N ASN A 306 3.01 -10.73 -13.32
CA ASN A 306 2.96 -12.12 -13.78
C ASN A 306 3.81 -13.04 -12.88
N LEU A 307 4.99 -12.59 -12.45
CA LEU A 307 5.81 -13.31 -11.46
C LEU A 307 5.09 -13.46 -10.12
N ALA A 308 4.34 -12.45 -9.66
CA ALA A 308 3.61 -12.54 -8.42
C ALA A 308 2.40 -13.49 -8.50
N MET A 309 1.69 -13.49 -9.63
CA MET A 309 0.63 -14.48 -9.92
C MET A 309 1.20 -15.91 -9.96
N GLU A 310 2.32 -16.12 -10.66
CA GLU A 310 3.02 -17.41 -10.74
C GLU A 310 3.52 -17.88 -9.36
N ALA A 311 4.15 -17.02 -8.57
CA ALA A 311 4.62 -17.35 -7.22
C ALA A 311 3.47 -17.74 -6.29
N THR A 312 2.33 -17.07 -6.40
CA THR A 312 1.12 -17.36 -5.61
C THR A 312 0.52 -18.71 -6.02
N TYR A 313 0.42 -18.97 -7.33
CA TYR A 313 0.02 -20.28 -7.87
C TYR A 313 0.96 -21.41 -7.42
N ILE A 314 2.28 -21.22 -7.51
CA ILE A 314 3.29 -22.17 -7.01
C ILE A 314 3.08 -22.45 -5.51
N ASN A 315 2.89 -21.40 -4.71
CA ASN A 315 2.72 -21.53 -3.26
C ASN A 315 1.44 -22.27 -2.89
N HIS A 316 0.32 -21.97 -3.54
CA HIS A 316 -0.94 -22.71 -3.36
C HIS A 316 -0.77 -24.20 -3.70
N ASN A 317 -0.23 -24.53 -4.88
CA ASN A 317 -0.03 -25.92 -5.28
C ASN A 317 0.91 -26.68 -4.33
N PHE A 318 2.07 -26.10 -4.00
CA PHE A 318 3.05 -26.76 -3.14
C PHE A 318 2.51 -26.98 -1.71
N SER A 319 1.75 -26.02 -1.17
CA SER A 319 1.17 -26.11 0.18
C SER A 319 0.30 -27.36 0.37
N GLN A 320 -0.36 -27.81 -0.69
CA GLN A 320 -1.21 -29.01 -0.70
C GLN A 320 -0.46 -30.25 -1.21
N GLN A 321 0.45 -30.09 -2.17
CA GLN A 321 1.21 -31.20 -2.74
C GLN A 321 2.13 -31.91 -1.73
N CYS A 322 2.67 -31.18 -0.75
CA CYS A 322 3.50 -31.77 0.29
C CYS A 322 2.72 -32.47 1.41
N LEU A 323 1.39 -32.51 1.34
CA LEU A 323 0.50 -33.15 2.30
C LEU A 323 -0.07 -34.46 1.76
N ARG A 324 -0.52 -35.33 2.67
CA ARG A 324 -1.12 -36.63 2.37
C ARG A 324 -2.60 -36.48 2.00
N MET A 325 -2.85 -35.97 0.80
CA MET A 325 -4.20 -35.85 0.23
C MET A 325 -4.95 -37.18 0.26
N GLY A 326 -6.20 -37.15 0.73
CA GLY A 326 -7.06 -38.33 0.88
C GLY A 326 -6.77 -39.21 2.10
N GLY A 327 -5.77 -38.86 2.93
CA GLY A 327 -5.53 -39.50 4.22
C GLY A 327 -6.44 -38.97 5.34
N GLU A 328 -6.24 -39.50 6.55
CA GLU A 328 -6.86 -38.96 7.76
C GLU A 328 -6.43 -37.49 7.98
N ARG A 329 -7.36 -36.67 8.48
CA ARG A 329 -7.13 -35.25 8.79
C ARG A 329 -7.24 -35.01 10.29
N HIS A 330 -6.31 -34.23 10.84
CA HIS A 330 -6.41 -33.69 12.18
C HIS A 330 -7.50 -32.60 12.22
N LYS A 331 -8.67 -32.92 12.77
CA LYS A 331 -9.83 -32.04 12.89
C LYS A 331 -9.76 -31.20 14.17
N PHE A 332 -10.13 -29.93 14.09
CA PHE A 332 -10.36 -29.09 15.27
C PHE A 332 -11.81 -29.21 15.75
N PRO A 333 -12.13 -28.73 16.98
CA PRO A 333 -13.49 -28.83 17.53
C PRO A 333 -14.56 -28.14 16.66
N ASN A 334 -14.21 -27.04 15.99
CA ASN A 334 -15.10 -26.32 15.09
C ASN A 334 -14.75 -26.62 13.61
N PRO A 335 -15.74 -26.70 12.70
CA PRO A 335 -15.49 -26.80 11.27
C PRO A 335 -14.86 -25.52 10.69
N ASN A 336 -14.47 -25.54 9.42
CA ASN A 336 -14.02 -24.34 8.72
C ASN A 336 -15.20 -23.34 8.60
N PRO A 337 -15.09 -22.09 9.10
CA PRO A 337 -16.21 -21.16 9.17
C PRO A 337 -16.56 -20.48 7.83
N PHE A 338 -15.84 -20.78 6.76
CA PHE A 338 -16.02 -20.20 5.42
C PHE A 338 -16.65 -21.17 4.41
N VAL A 339 -17.03 -22.37 4.84
CA VAL A 339 -17.51 -23.46 3.98
C VAL A 339 -18.96 -23.76 4.32
N GLU A 340 -19.86 -23.65 3.34
CA GLU A 340 -21.26 -24.03 3.46
C GLU A 340 -21.41 -25.57 3.49
N GLU A 341 -22.49 -26.09 4.08
CA GLU A 341 -22.62 -27.53 4.36
C GLU A 341 -22.65 -28.40 3.09
N ASP A 342 -23.09 -27.82 1.97
CA ASP A 342 -23.23 -28.48 0.66
C ASP A 342 -21.91 -28.59 -0.14
N ILE A 343 -20.85 -27.89 0.26
CA ILE A 343 -19.54 -27.97 -0.42
C ILE A 343 -18.81 -29.22 0.05
N ASP A 344 -18.31 -30.03 -0.90
CA ASP A 344 -17.47 -31.18 -0.55
C ASP A 344 -16.20 -30.71 0.17
N LYS A 345 -16.07 -31.15 1.43
CA LYS A 345 -14.93 -30.91 2.31
C LYS A 345 -13.63 -31.51 1.73
N SER A 346 -13.73 -32.38 0.73
CA SER A 346 -12.61 -32.88 -0.07
C SER A 346 -12.03 -31.86 -1.05
N GLU A 347 -12.76 -30.82 -1.47
CA GLU A 347 -12.27 -29.76 -2.38
C GLU A 347 -11.60 -28.58 -1.65
N VAL A 348 -11.92 -28.39 -0.37
CA VAL A 348 -11.33 -27.32 0.45
C VAL A 348 -9.84 -27.62 0.71
N ALA A 349 -8.99 -26.58 0.70
CA ALA A 349 -7.58 -26.70 1.07
C ALA A 349 -7.39 -27.16 2.54
N SER A 350 -6.30 -27.86 2.82
CA SER A 350 -5.84 -28.09 4.21
C SER A 350 -5.46 -26.75 4.84
N VAL A 351 -6.27 -26.31 5.79
CA VAL A 351 -6.05 -25.07 6.56
C VAL A 351 -6.82 -25.14 7.88
N ALA A 352 -6.24 -24.56 8.93
CA ALA A 352 -6.93 -24.33 10.19
C ALA A 352 -6.72 -22.90 10.69
N TYR A 353 -7.80 -22.33 11.22
CA TYR A 353 -7.87 -20.97 11.71
C TYR A 353 -7.87 -20.98 13.23
N ARG A 354 -6.90 -20.31 13.84
CA ARG A 354 -6.74 -20.19 15.30
C ARG A 354 -6.96 -18.72 15.69
N TYR A 355 -8.03 -18.46 16.44
CA TYR A 355 -8.35 -17.13 16.94
C TYR A 355 -7.63 -16.91 18.28
N ARG A 356 -6.63 -16.02 18.25
CA ARG A 356 -5.72 -15.77 19.37
C ARG A 356 -5.89 -14.36 19.91
N ARG A 357 -5.71 -14.21 21.22
CA ARG A 357 -5.87 -12.96 21.96
C ARG A 357 -4.55 -12.53 22.58
N TRP A 358 -4.18 -11.27 22.41
CA TRP A 358 -3.03 -10.63 23.04
C TRP A 358 -3.47 -9.34 23.74
N LYS A 359 -3.03 -9.17 24.99
CA LYS A 359 -3.05 -7.85 25.63
C LYS A 359 -1.78 -7.10 25.24
N LEU A 360 -1.94 -5.89 24.70
CA LEU A 360 -0.82 -5.00 24.39
C LEU A 360 -0.91 -3.81 25.36
N GLY A 361 -0.49 -4.02 26.61
CA GLY A 361 -0.76 -3.10 27.72
C GLY A 361 -2.17 -3.27 28.31
N GLU A 362 -2.60 -2.31 29.12
CA GLU A 362 -3.92 -2.36 29.78
C GLU A 362 -5.08 -2.11 28.80
N ASP A 363 -4.87 -1.22 27.83
CA ASP A 363 -5.95 -0.61 27.04
C ASP A 363 -6.27 -1.32 25.72
N ILE A 364 -5.33 -2.09 25.16
CA ILE A 364 -5.46 -2.76 23.85
C ILE A 364 -5.62 -4.28 24.04
N ASP A 365 -6.71 -4.80 23.47
CA ASP A 365 -7.08 -6.20 23.46
C ASP A 365 -7.20 -6.68 22.00
N LEU A 366 -6.08 -7.19 21.49
CA LEU A 366 -5.90 -7.58 20.09
C LEU A 366 -6.38 -9.02 19.86
N ILE A 367 -7.28 -9.20 18.90
CA ILE A 367 -7.75 -10.49 18.41
C ILE A 367 -7.30 -10.68 16.97
N VAL A 368 -6.62 -11.79 16.70
CA VAL A 368 -6.07 -12.12 15.38
C VAL A 368 -6.54 -13.50 14.95
N ARG A 369 -7.00 -13.63 13.70
CA ARG A 369 -7.09 -14.93 13.03
C ARG A 369 -5.72 -15.30 12.50
N CYS A 370 -5.18 -16.42 12.97
CA CYS A 370 -3.91 -16.96 12.49
C CYS A 370 -4.10 -18.31 11.81
N GLU A 371 -3.22 -18.66 10.87
CA GLU A 371 -3.42 -19.81 9.98
C GLU A 371 -2.31 -20.86 10.12
N HIS A 372 -2.69 -22.14 10.20
CA HIS A 372 -1.78 -23.29 10.04
C HIS A 372 -2.10 -24.01 8.73
N ASP A 373 -1.08 -24.51 8.02
CA ASP A 373 -1.23 -25.14 6.70
C ASP A 373 -1.29 -26.69 6.79
N GLY A 374 -0.67 -27.28 7.82
CA GLY A 374 -0.68 -28.74 8.03
C GLY A 374 -0.24 -29.19 9.42
N VAL A 375 -0.17 -30.50 9.63
CA VAL A 375 0.40 -31.13 10.85
C VAL A 375 1.49 -32.15 10.51
N MET A 376 2.41 -32.39 11.43
CA MET A 376 3.35 -33.51 11.35
C MET A 376 3.49 -34.24 12.69
N THR A 377 3.57 -35.56 12.66
CA THR A 377 3.85 -36.35 13.87
C THR A 377 5.34 -36.25 14.22
N GLY A 378 5.66 -35.80 15.42
CA GLY A 378 7.01 -35.79 15.99
C GLY A 378 7.56 -37.20 16.25
N ALA A 379 8.80 -37.29 16.74
CA ALA A 379 9.42 -38.58 17.07
C ALA A 379 8.69 -39.30 18.23
N ASN A 380 8.08 -38.53 19.15
CA ASN A 380 7.42 -39.02 20.35
C ASN A 380 5.92 -39.31 20.15
N GLY A 381 5.40 -39.21 18.92
CA GLY A 381 3.96 -39.32 18.63
C GLY A 381 3.16 -38.02 18.76
N GLU A 382 3.75 -36.96 19.33
CA GLU A 382 3.12 -35.63 19.45
C GLU A 382 2.82 -35.00 18.08
N VAL A 383 1.80 -34.14 18.01
CA VAL A 383 1.35 -33.49 16.77
C VAL A 383 1.88 -32.05 16.72
N SER A 384 2.85 -31.81 15.84
CA SER A 384 3.43 -30.50 15.57
C SER A 384 2.65 -29.76 14.50
N PHE A 385 2.20 -28.53 14.78
CA PHE A 385 1.56 -27.66 13.78
C PHE A 385 2.60 -26.97 12.90
N ILE A 386 2.36 -26.95 11.58
CA ILE A 386 3.29 -26.38 10.62
C ILE A 386 2.65 -25.30 9.75
N ASN A 387 3.45 -24.30 9.39
CA ASN A 387 3.21 -23.48 8.21
C ASN A 387 4.04 -23.97 7.04
N VAL A 388 3.46 -23.95 5.85
CA VAL A 388 4.11 -24.30 4.58
C VAL A 388 4.08 -23.07 3.68
N LYS A 389 5.26 -22.65 3.22
CA LYS A 389 5.43 -21.54 2.27
C LYS A 389 6.50 -21.90 1.23
N THR A 390 6.51 -21.23 0.08
CA THR A 390 7.27 -21.69 -1.09
C THR A 390 8.11 -20.57 -1.72
N LEU A 391 9.42 -20.77 -1.75
CA LEU A 391 10.34 -19.95 -2.52
C LEU A 391 10.35 -20.41 -3.98
N ASN A 392 10.37 -19.46 -4.91
CA ASN A 392 10.28 -19.71 -6.35
C ASN A 392 11.50 -19.14 -7.12
N GLU A 393 12.22 -20.01 -7.84
CA GLU A 393 13.26 -19.63 -8.80
C GLU A 393 12.66 -19.51 -10.21
N TRP A 394 12.78 -18.32 -10.81
CA TRP A 394 12.25 -18.02 -12.15
C TRP A 394 13.36 -17.98 -13.21
N ASP A 395 14.37 -17.12 -13.02
CA ASP A 395 15.59 -17.08 -13.83
C ASP A 395 16.77 -16.57 -12.98
N SER A 396 17.66 -17.49 -12.58
CA SER A 396 18.79 -17.19 -11.68
C SER A 396 19.88 -16.30 -12.28
N ARG A 397 19.78 -15.94 -13.58
CA ARG A 397 20.70 -15.00 -14.24
C ARG A 397 20.40 -13.54 -13.90
N HIS A 398 19.19 -13.25 -13.42
CA HIS A 398 18.75 -11.90 -13.03
C HIS A 398 18.85 -11.70 -11.51
N CYS A 399 18.72 -10.45 -11.05
CA CYS A 399 18.69 -10.09 -9.62
C CYS A 399 19.90 -10.59 -8.78
N ASN A 400 21.06 -10.87 -9.41
CA ASN A 400 22.19 -11.57 -8.79
C ASN A 400 21.80 -12.92 -8.16
N GLY A 401 20.93 -13.67 -8.84
CA GLY A 401 20.50 -15.00 -8.45
C GLY A 401 21.63 -16.04 -8.45
N VAL A 402 21.29 -17.22 -7.92
CA VAL A 402 22.18 -18.37 -7.82
C VAL A 402 21.40 -19.57 -8.35
N ASP A 403 21.96 -20.36 -9.27
CA ASP A 403 21.30 -21.56 -9.80
C ASP A 403 21.08 -22.61 -8.71
N TRP A 404 19.81 -22.84 -8.35
CA TRP A 404 19.45 -23.77 -7.28
C TRP A 404 19.81 -25.21 -7.64
N ARG A 405 19.73 -25.65 -8.89
CA ARG A 405 20.07 -27.04 -9.27
C ARG A 405 21.53 -27.37 -9.01
N GLN A 406 22.42 -26.39 -9.18
CA GLN A 406 23.85 -26.51 -8.87
C GLN A 406 24.17 -26.35 -7.37
N LYS A 407 23.42 -25.50 -6.66
CA LYS A 407 23.82 -24.99 -5.34
C LYS A 407 22.96 -25.43 -4.16
N LEU A 408 21.73 -25.87 -4.37
CA LEU A 408 20.83 -26.23 -3.26
C LEU A 408 21.27 -27.48 -2.50
N ASP A 409 21.99 -28.42 -3.10
CA ASP A 409 22.51 -29.59 -2.35
C ASP A 409 23.87 -29.33 -1.68
N SER A 410 24.69 -28.41 -2.23
CA SER A 410 26.06 -28.18 -1.75
C SER A 410 26.23 -26.90 -0.91
N GLN A 411 25.35 -25.92 -1.09
CA GLN A 411 25.49 -24.55 -0.57
C GLN A 411 24.13 -23.96 -0.16
N ARG A 412 23.28 -24.72 0.56
CA ARG A 412 21.95 -24.29 1.06
C ARG A 412 21.94 -22.91 1.68
N GLY A 413 22.91 -22.62 2.55
CA GLY A 413 23.05 -21.31 3.19
C GLY A 413 23.30 -20.15 2.21
N ALA A 414 23.98 -20.39 1.09
CA ALA A 414 24.20 -19.37 0.07
C ALA A 414 22.93 -19.09 -0.74
N VAL A 415 22.18 -20.14 -1.11
CA VAL A 415 20.86 -19.99 -1.74
C VAL A 415 19.91 -19.21 -0.83
N LEU A 416 19.79 -19.62 0.43
CA LEU A 416 18.95 -18.96 1.41
C LEU A 416 19.39 -17.49 1.66
N ALA A 417 20.69 -17.20 1.71
CA ALA A 417 21.19 -15.83 1.85
C ALA A 417 20.83 -14.94 0.64
N THR A 418 20.87 -15.48 -0.58
CA THR A 418 20.41 -14.78 -1.80
C THR A 418 18.91 -14.49 -1.73
N GLU A 419 18.11 -15.48 -1.30
CA GLU A 419 16.66 -15.30 -1.13
C GLU A 419 16.30 -14.32 0.00
N LEU A 420 17.06 -14.32 1.09
CA LEU A 420 16.89 -13.35 2.18
C LEU A 420 17.23 -11.92 1.75
N LYS A 421 18.15 -11.75 0.80
CA LYS A 421 18.44 -10.45 0.19
C LYS A 421 17.32 -10.03 -0.77
N ASN A 422 16.93 -10.90 -1.69
CA ASN A 422 16.03 -10.56 -2.81
C ASN A 422 14.54 -10.57 -2.43
N ASN A 423 14.15 -11.36 -1.42
CA ASN A 423 12.75 -11.57 -1.00
C ASN A 423 12.56 -11.26 0.51
N SER A 424 13.28 -10.28 1.05
CA SER A 424 13.36 -9.98 2.50
C SER A 424 12.01 -9.67 3.13
N TYR A 425 11.15 -8.91 2.45
CA TYR A 425 9.82 -8.58 2.95
C TYR A 425 8.88 -9.79 2.98
N LYS A 426 8.85 -10.57 1.89
CA LYS A 426 8.07 -11.82 1.77
C LYS A 426 8.44 -12.83 2.86
N LEU A 427 9.73 -13.09 3.06
CA LEU A 427 10.22 -14.00 4.10
C LEU A 427 9.94 -13.50 5.52
N ALA A 428 10.07 -12.19 5.77
CA ALA A 428 9.71 -11.60 7.06
C ALA A 428 8.21 -11.74 7.36
N ARG A 429 7.32 -11.46 6.39
CA ARG A 429 5.87 -11.65 6.55
C ARG A 429 5.52 -13.09 6.91
N TRP A 430 6.03 -14.08 6.18
CA TRP A 430 5.76 -15.50 6.46
C TRP A 430 6.23 -15.94 7.85
N THR A 431 7.41 -15.47 8.26
CA THR A 431 7.96 -15.76 9.59
C THR A 431 7.09 -15.13 10.68
N CYS A 432 6.62 -13.90 10.46
CA CYS A 432 5.70 -13.21 11.34
C CYS A 432 4.35 -13.94 11.46
N CYS A 433 3.73 -14.38 10.35
CA CYS A 433 2.52 -15.21 10.39
C CYS A 433 2.74 -16.50 11.21
N ALA A 434 3.84 -17.22 10.98
CA ALA A 434 4.14 -18.47 11.71
C ALA A 434 4.34 -18.24 13.22
N MET A 435 4.99 -17.14 13.61
CA MET A 435 5.15 -16.70 15.00
C MET A 435 3.79 -16.32 15.63
N LEU A 436 2.93 -15.59 14.90
CA LEU A 436 1.58 -15.22 15.35
C LEU A 436 0.67 -16.45 15.49
N ALA A 437 0.73 -17.40 14.56
CA ALA A 437 0.02 -18.67 14.64
C ALA A 437 0.51 -19.52 15.82
N GLY A 438 1.81 -19.46 16.15
CA GLY A 438 2.46 -20.35 17.12
C GLY A 438 2.71 -21.72 16.51
N SER A 439 3.09 -21.76 15.24
CA SER A 439 3.54 -22.99 14.58
C SER A 439 4.87 -23.44 15.15
N GLU A 440 5.03 -24.76 15.33
CA GLU A 440 6.28 -25.33 15.81
C GLU A 440 7.35 -25.29 14.71
N TYR A 441 6.94 -25.49 13.45
CA TYR A 441 7.83 -25.42 12.29
C TYR A 441 7.27 -24.57 11.15
N LEU A 442 8.20 -23.87 10.49
CA LEU A 442 8.02 -23.29 9.16
C LEU A 442 8.74 -24.19 8.15
N LYS A 443 8.00 -24.80 7.24
CA LYS A 443 8.51 -25.55 6.09
C LYS A 443 8.60 -24.61 4.88
N LEU A 444 9.81 -24.46 4.33
CA LEU A 444 10.04 -23.78 3.06
C LEU A 444 10.25 -24.82 1.94
N GLY A 445 9.42 -24.76 0.90
CA GLY A 445 9.65 -25.48 -0.35
C GLY A 445 10.51 -24.66 -1.31
N TYR A 446 11.45 -25.30 -1.99
CA TYR A 446 12.22 -24.71 -3.09
C TYR A 446 11.69 -25.24 -4.41
N VAL A 447 10.98 -24.39 -5.15
CA VAL A 447 10.42 -24.71 -6.47
C VAL A 447 11.09 -23.87 -7.55
N SER A 448 11.48 -24.50 -8.66
CA SER A 448 12.09 -23.83 -9.82
C SER A 448 11.26 -24.10 -11.07
N ARG A 449 11.25 -23.17 -12.04
CA ARG A 449 10.74 -23.47 -13.39
C ARG A 449 11.50 -24.66 -13.98
N TYR A 450 10.85 -25.48 -14.79
CA TYR A 450 11.52 -26.58 -15.51
C TYR A 450 12.53 -26.04 -16.53
N HIS A 451 12.19 -24.92 -17.17
CA HIS A 451 13.08 -24.15 -18.04
C HIS A 451 12.84 -22.65 -17.79
N ALA A 452 13.87 -21.82 -17.73
CA ALA A 452 13.74 -20.41 -17.31
C ALA A 452 12.76 -19.58 -18.16
N LYS A 453 12.54 -19.96 -19.43
CA LYS A 453 11.58 -19.35 -20.36
C LYS A 453 10.18 -20.01 -20.38
N ASP A 454 9.88 -20.89 -19.43
CA ASP A 454 8.62 -21.64 -19.34
C ASP A 454 8.05 -21.49 -17.93
N SER A 455 7.04 -20.63 -17.79
CA SER A 455 6.31 -20.38 -16.53
C SER A 455 5.14 -21.35 -16.30
N ALA A 456 4.91 -22.33 -17.18
CA ALA A 456 3.79 -23.27 -17.06
C ALA A 456 4.17 -24.59 -16.34
N ARG A 457 5.48 -24.91 -16.28
CA ARG A 457 5.98 -26.16 -15.68
C ARG A 457 7.03 -25.88 -14.61
N HIS A 458 6.84 -26.45 -13.42
CA HIS A 458 7.73 -26.27 -12.27
C HIS A 458 8.11 -27.61 -11.64
N VAL A 459 9.22 -27.61 -10.92
CA VAL A 459 9.75 -28.78 -10.19
C VAL A 459 10.15 -28.38 -8.77
N VAL A 460 9.85 -29.26 -7.83
CA VAL A 460 10.29 -29.18 -6.43
C VAL A 460 11.71 -29.72 -6.35
N LEU A 461 12.66 -28.85 -6.00
CA LEU A 461 14.09 -29.17 -5.86
C LEU A 461 14.46 -29.62 -4.44
N GLY A 462 13.62 -29.31 -3.45
CA GLY A 462 13.80 -29.76 -2.06
C GLY A 462 12.93 -29.00 -1.08
N THR A 463 13.03 -29.37 0.21
CA THR A 463 12.40 -28.67 1.33
C THR A 463 13.43 -28.35 2.42
N GLN A 464 13.11 -27.36 3.24
CA GLN A 464 13.86 -27.04 4.44
C GLN A 464 12.90 -26.71 5.59
N GLN A 465 13.28 -27.09 6.81
CA GLN A 465 12.51 -26.89 8.02
C GLN A 465 13.26 -25.93 8.94
N PHE A 466 12.52 -25.02 9.57
CA PHE A 466 13.04 -24.12 10.59
C PHE A 466 12.04 -24.04 11.75
N GLN A 467 12.51 -23.75 12.96
CA GLN A 467 11.65 -23.17 13.99
C GLN A 467 11.45 -21.67 13.69
N PRO A 468 10.22 -21.12 13.78
CA PRO A 468 9.98 -19.71 13.45
C PRO A 468 10.80 -18.71 14.28
N THR A 469 11.11 -19.03 15.54
CA THR A 469 11.96 -18.24 16.45
C THR A 469 13.42 -18.17 16.00
N GLU A 470 14.00 -19.31 15.63
CA GLU A 470 15.35 -19.42 15.07
C GLU A 470 15.44 -18.71 13.72
N PHE A 471 14.43 -18.89 12.86
CA PHE A 471 14.39 -18.26 11.55
C PHE A 471 14.24 -16.73 11.67
N ALA A 472 13.37 -16.23 12.56
CA ALA A 472 13.26 -14.80 12.86
C ALA A 472 14.62 -14.20 13.23
N SER A 473 15.41 -14.92 14.04
CA SER A 473 16.77 -14.52 14.40
C SER A 473 17.72 -14.52 13.19
N GLN A 474 17.70 -15.57 12.36
CA GLN A 474 18.52 -15.67 11.14
C GLN A 474 18.22 -14.57 10.12
N ILE A 475 16.95 -14.15 9.99
CA ILE A 475 16.53 -13.11 9.05
C ILE A 475 16.62 -11.69 9.63
N ASN A 476 17.13 -11.53 10.87
CA ASN A 476 17.19 -10.28 11.64
C ASN A 476 15.80 -9.61 11.85
N LEU A 477 14.77 -10.39 12.12
CA LEU A 477 13.42 -9.93 12.46
C LEU A 477 13.25 -9.93 14.00
N SER A 478 13.38 -8.77 14.64
CA SER A 478 12.99 -8.63 16.05
C SER A 478 11.46 -8.52 16.17
N MET A 479 10.86 -9.45 16.91
CA MET A 479 9.44 -9.37 17.23
C MET A 479 9.11 -8.21 18.18
N GLU A 480 10.04 -7.75 19.01
CA GLU A 480 9.86 -6.57 19.87
C GLU A 480 9.61 -5.33 19.01
N ASN A 481 10.42 -5.15 17.96
CA ASN A 481 10.27 -4.06 17.00
C ASN A 481 8.98 -4.20 16.18
N ALA A 482 8.62 -5.42 15.78
CA ALA A 482 7.35 -5.70 15.09
C ALA A 482 6.12 -5.31 15.94
N TRP A 483 6.11 -5.69 17.22
CA TRP A 483 5.07 -5.30 18.17
C TRP A 483 5.07 -3.79 18.45
N GLY A 484 6.24 -3.15 18.56
CA GLY A 484 6.37 -1.70 18.73
C GLY A 484 5.80 -0.90 17.54
N ILE A 485 6.09 -1.34 16.31
CA ILE A 485 5.50 -0.78 15.09
C ILE A 485 3.98 -0.92 15.11
N LEU A 486 3.46 -2.12 15.41
CA LEU A 486 2.02 -2.35 15.46
C LEU A 486 1.34 -1.51 16.56
N ARG A 487 1.94 -1.42 17.76
CA ARG A 487 1.46 -0.59 18.87
C ARG A 487 1.35 0.88 18.44
N CYS A 488 2.41 1.43 17.84
CA CYS A 488 2.42 2.80 17.33
C CYS A 488 1.29 3.06 16.31
N VAL A 489 1.10 2.15 15.35
CA VAL A 489 0.01 2.25 14.36
C VAL A 489 -1.37 2.20 15.02
N ILE A 490 -1.58 1.30 15.99
CA ILE A 490 -2.84 1.21 16.74
C ILE A 490 -3.09 2.49 17.55
N ASP A 491 -2.10 2.99 18.29
CA ASP A 491 -2.23 4.21 19.10
C ASP A 491 -2.54 5.44 18.24
N ILE A 492 -1.97 5.55 17.04
CA ILE A 492 -2.35 6.56 16.05
C ILE A 492 -3.83 6.38 15.67
N CYS A 493 -4.25 5.17 15.28
CA CYS A 493 -5.62 4.90 14.87
C CYS A 493 -6.67 5.13 16.00
N ARG A 494 -6.30 4.91 17.27
CA ARG A 494 -7.17 5.23 18.43
C ARG A 494 -7.33 6.75 18.67
N LYS A 495 -6.46 7.60 18.14
CA LYS A 495 -6.55 9.07 18.25
C LYS A 495 -7.43 9.75 17.17
N LEU A 496 -7.74 9.10 16.04
CA LEU A 496 -8.23 9.75 14.79
C LEU A 496 -9.74 10.14 14.67
N GLU A 497 -10.53 10.08 15.75
CA GLU A 497 -12.02 9.96 15.73
C GLU A 497 -12.52 8.66 15.05
N GLU A 498 -13.84 8.49 14.89
CA GLU A 498 -14.47 7.33 14.21
C GLU A 498 -14.58 7.53 12.69
N GLY A 499 -14.47 6.46 11.92
CA GLY A 499 -14.48 6.54 10.46
C GLY A 499 -13.74 5.41 9.75
N LYS A 500 -13.52 5.58 8.45
CA LYS A 500 -12.72 4.68 7.61
C LYS A 500 -11.42 5.39 7.24
N TYR A 501 -10.31 4.67 7.29
CA TYR A 501 -8.96 5.18 7.01
C TYR A 501 -8.22 4.20 6.10
N LEU A 502 -7.17 4.69 5.46
CA LEU A 502 -6.26 3.92 4.63
C LEU A 502 -4.84 4.11 5.16
N ILE A 503 -4.18 3.02 5.53
CA ILE A 503 -2.74 2.99 5.73
C ILE A 503 -2.12 2.64 4.38
N LEU A 504 -1.34 3.56 3.80
CA LEU A 504 -0.71 3.41 2.49
C LEU A 504 0.82 3.48 2.61
N LYS A 505 1.52 2.50 2.04
CA LYS A 505 2.96 2.57 1.78
C LYS A 505 3.21 3.32 0.47
N ASP A 506 3.96 4.42 0.53
CA ASP A 506 4.33 5.22 -0.64
C ASP A 506 5.17 4.38 -1.63
N PRO A 507 4.84 4.32 -2.94
CA PRO A 507 5.56 3.51 -3.92
C PRO A 507 7.01 3.96 -4.17
N ASN A 508 7.31 5.25 -3.97
CA ASN A 508 8.62 5.83 -4.33
C ASN A 508 9.43 6.25 -3.10
N LYS A 509 8.81 6.31 -1.92
CA LYS A 509 9.45 6.74 -0.67
C LYS A 509 9.31 5.65 0.40
N GLN A 510 10.30 5.55 1.27
CA GLN A 510 10.24 4.67 2.45
C GLN A 510 9.43 5.33 3.57
N VAL A 511 8.13 5.54 3.32
CA VAL A 511 7.19 6.13 4.28
C VAL A 511 5.81 5.47 4.17
N ILE A 512 5.17 5.25 5.32
CA ILE A 512 3.75 4.90 5.40
C ILE A 512 2.94 6.12 5.83
N ARG A 513 1.71 6.26 5.35
CA ARG A 513 0.79 7.34 5.71
C ARG A 513 -0.54 6.77 6.15
N VAL A 514 -1.21 7.46 7.06
CA VAL A 514 -2.62 7.18 7.41
C VAL A 514 -3.47 8.31 6.84
N GLU A 515 -4.36 7.99 5.91
CA GLU A 515 -5.24 8.93 5.25
C GLU A 515 -6.71 8.65 5.63
N CYS A 516 -7.50 9.69 5.89
CA CYS A 516 -8.93 9.54 6.15
C CYS A 516 -9.66 9.24 4.83
N CYS A 517 -10.33 8.09 4.75
CA CYS A 517 -11.19 7.77 3.63
C CYS A 517 -12.44 8.64 3.70
N GLY A 518 -12.60 9.51 2.71
CA GLY A 518 -13.76 10.38 2.61
C GLY A 518 -13.64 11.72 3.32
N ALA A 519 -12.43 12.24 3.58
CA ALA A 519 -12.23 13.66 3.88
C ALA A 519 -12.08 14.48 2.59
N LEU A 520 -12.77 15.61 2.46
CA LEU A 520 -12.70 16.48 1.30
C LEU A 520 -11.57 17.52 1.45
N GLU A 521 -10.85 17.79 0.36
CA GLU A 521 -9.96 18.94 0.32
C GLU A 521 -10.75 20.24 0.12
N TYR A 522 -10.20 21.34 0.65
CA TYR A 522 -10.71 22.68 0.35
C TYR A 522 -10.28 23.16 -1.04
N TYR A 523 -11.22 23.75 -1.77
CA TYR A 523 -10.98 24.43 -3.04
C TYR A 523 -10.03 25.61 -2.88
N ASP A 524 -9.00 25.65 -3.72
CA ASP A 524 -8.06 26.75 -3.78
C ASP A 524 -8.64 27.94 -4.56
N LYS A 525 -9.17 28.92 -3.83
CA LYS A 525 -9.66 30.21 -4.38
C LYS A 525 -8.64 30.97 -5.23
N ALA A 526 -7.36 30.60 -5.26
CA ALA A 526 -6.42 31.13 -6.25
C ALA A 526 -6.69 30.65 -7.70
N PHE A 527 -7.59 29.67 -7.92
CA PHE A 527 -8.12 29.32 -9.24
C PHE A 527 -9.26 30.24 -9.71
N ASP A 528 -9.92 30.96 -8.79
CA ASP A 528 -10.92 31.99 -9.14
C ASP A 528 -10.26 33.27 -9.71
N ARG A 529 -8.92 33.38 -9.60
CA ARG A 529 -8.11 34.50 -10.12
C ARG A 529 -7.39 34.18 -11.44
N VAL A 530 -7.72 33.05 -12.07
CA VAL A 530 -7.16 32.65 -13.37
C VAL A 530 -8.02 33.24 -14.49
N THR A 531 -7.34 33.78 -15.48
CA THR A 531 -7.83 34.54 -16.64
C THR A 531 -6.99 34.15 -17.86
N THR A 532 -7.39 34.52 -19.08
CA THR A 532 -6.62 34.16 -20.29
C THR A 532 -5.26 34.85 -20.36
N ARG A 533 -5.05 35.90 -19.54
CA ARG A 533 -3.78 36.63 -19.39
C ARG A 533 -2.82 36.05 -18.36
N ASN A 534 -3.28 35.17 -17.48
CA ASN A 534 -2.47 34.53 -16.44
C ASN A 534 -2.81 33.03 -16.31
N GLU A 535 -2.91 32.36 -17.46
CA GLU A 535 -3.23 30.94 -17.56
C GLU A 535 -2.31 30.06 -16.68
N LYS A 536 -2.88 29.01 -16.07
CA LYS A 536 -2.12 28.04 -15.26
C LYS A 536 -1.93 26.73 -16.03
N PRO A 537 -0.73 26.13 -16.08
CA PRO A 537 -0.56 24.81 -16.67
C PRO A 537 -1.36 23.75 -15.89
N LEU A 538 -2.06 22.89 -16.63
CA LEU A 538 -2.70 21.70 -16.07
C LEU A 538 -1.59 20.69 -15.73
N LYS A 539 -1.63 20.14 -14.51
CA LYS A 539 -0.65 19.18 -13.99
C LYS A 539 -1.25 17.79 -13.99
N SER A 540 -0.47 16.81 -14.43
CA SER A 540 -0.81 15.40 -14.23
C SER A 540 -0.77 15.05 -12.74
N ILE A 541 -1.89 14.58 -12.20
CA ILE A 541 -2.06 14.19 -10.79
C ILE A 541 -2.30 12.69 -10.75
N LYS A 542 -1.30 11.96 -10.22
CA LYS A 542 -1.38 10.51 -10.02
C LYS A 542 -2.18 10.18 -8.76
N ARG A 543 -3.52 10.28 -8.84
CA ARG A 543 -4.47 9.77 -7.84
C ARG A 543 -5.24 8.57 -8.41
N ILE A 544 -5.51 7.57 -7.57
CA ILE A 544 -6.31 6.39 -7.94
C ILE A 544 -7.77 6.70 -7.64
N PHE A 545 -8.59 6.84 -8.68
CA PHE A 545 -10.02 7.08 -8.56
C PHE A 545 -10.74 5.74 -8.44
N HIS A 546 -11.40 5.52 -7.31
CA HIS A 546 -12.03 4.25 -6.96
C HIS A 546 -13.53 4.28 -7.35
N THR A 547 -13.87 3.94 -8.59
CA THR A 547 -15.28 3.82 -9.02
C THR A 547 -15.84 2.44 -8.69
N VAL A 548 -16.19 2.25 -7.41
CA VAL A 548 -16.95 1.07 -6.95
C VAL A 548 -18.32 1.07 -7.66
N THR A 549 -18.73 -0.08 -8.17
CA THR A 549 -20.07 -0.34 -8.76
C THR A 549 -21.17 -0.16 -7.71
N THR A 550 -22.43 -0.08 -8.12
CA THR A 550 -23.58 -0.09 -7.19
C THR A 550 -23.67 -1.43 -6.46
N THR A 551 -23.42 -2.54 -7.16
CA THR A 551 -23.52 -3.90 -6.61
C THR A 551 -22.35 -4.28 -5.73
N ASP A 552 -21.15 -3.70 -5.89
CA ASP A 552 -19.98 -4.01 -5.03
C ASP A 552 -19.80 -3.01 -3.89
N ASP A 553 -20.66 -1.99 -3.81
CA ASP A 553 -20.64 -1.04 -2.70
C ASP A 553 -21.08 -1.73 -1.39
N PRO A 554 -20.20 -1.84 -0.37
CA PRO A 554 -20.50 -2.60 0.84
C PRO A 554 -21.54 -1.89 1.72
N VAL A 555 -21.69 -0.57 1.60
CA VAL A 555 -22.72 0.17 2.32
C VAL A 555 -24.07 -0.02 1.63
N ILE A 556 -24.13 0.02 0.30
CA ILE A 556 -25.36 -0.35 -0.44
C ILE A 556 -25.75 -1.79 -0.12
N ARG A 557 -24.82 -2.76 -0.13
CA ARG A 557 -25.09 -4.16 0.27
C ARG A 557 -25.64 -4.27 1.70
N LYS A 558 -25.16 -3.44 2.64
CA LYS A 558 -25.66 -3.40 4.02
C LYS A 558 -27.05 -2.75 4.10
N LEU A 559 -27.24 -1.62 3.43
CA LEU A 559 -28.52 -0.90 3.38
C LEU A 559 -29.60 -1.76 2.72
N ALA A 560 -29.30 -2.42 1.60
CA ALA A 560 -30.22 -3.31 0.90
C ALA A 560 -30.70 -4.51 1.74
N LYS A 561 -30.06 -4.85 2.87
CA LYS A 561 -30.55 -5.84 3.82
C LYS A 561 -31.59 -5.29 4.81
N THR A 562 -31.69 -3.97 4.97
CA THR A 562 -32.51 -3.31 6.01
C THR A 562 -33.49 -2.26 5.50
N GLN A 563 -33.20 -1.57 4.40
CA GLN A 563 -34.02 -0.49 3.82
C GLN A 563 -33.69 -0.24 2.33
N GLY A 564 -34.56 0.48 1.63
CA GLY A 564 -34.43 0.71 0.19
C GLY A 564 -34.92 -0.46 -0.66
N ASN A 565 -35.42 -0.14 -1.85
CA ASN A 565 -35.75 -1.11 -2.89
C ASN A 565 -35.18 -0.74 -4.26
N VAL A 566 -34.64 0.47 -4.45
CA VAL A 566 -33.87 0.84 -5.64
C VAL A 566 -32.52 1.41 -5.22
N PHE A 567 -31.45 0.98 -5.90
CA PHE A 567 -30.07 1.33 -5.58
C PHE A 567 -29.32 1.80 -6.83
N ALA A 568 -28.56 2.89 -6.73
CA ALA A 568 -27.76 3.45 -7.82
C ALA A 568 -26.61 4.35 -7.32
N THR A 569 -25.75 4.80 -8.23
CA THR A 569 -24.88 5.98 -8.03
C THR A 569 -25.51 7.24 -8.64
N ASP A 570 -25.10 8.42 -8.19
CA ASP A 570 -25.55 9.71 -8.71
C ASP A 570 -25.26 9.89 -10.21
N ALA A 571 -24.12 9.40 -10.71
CA ALA A 571 -23.75 9.43 -12.12
C ALA A 571 -24.66 8.57 -13.01
N ILE A 572 -25.05 7.38 -12.53
CA ILE A 572 -26.01 6.48 -13.22
C ILE A 572 -27.41 7.11 -13.19
N LEU A 573 -27.83 7.62 -12.03
CA LEU A 573 -29.14 8.25 -11.91
C LEU A 573 -29.27 9.51 -12.77
N ALA A 574 -28.25 10.37 -12.78
CA ALA A 574 -28.19 11.56 -13.63
C ALA A 574 -28.17 11.22 -15.13
N THR A 575 -27.59 10.08 -15.51
CA THR A 575 -27.64 9.55 -16.89
C THR A 575 -29.07 9.20 -17.28
N LEU A 576 -29.81 8.48 -16.43
CA LEU A 576 -31.23 8.14 -16.67
C LEU A 576 -32.13 9.39 -16.65
N MET A 577 -31.93 10.29 -15.69
CA MET A 577 -32.70 11.54 -15.54
C MET A 577 -32.54 12.49 -16.74
N CYS A 578 -31.35 12.56 -17.33
CA CYS A 578 -31.02 13.46 -18.43
C CYS A 578 -31.05 12.77 -19.82
N CYS A 579 -31.53 11.51 -19.90
CA CYS A 579 -31.40 10.67 -21.08
C CYS A 579 -31.94 11.29 -22.38
N THR A 580 -33.01 12.08 -22.26
CA THR A 580 -33.70 12.79 -23.36
C THR A 580 -32.84 13.85 -24.04
N ARG A 581 -31.74 14.29 -23.43
CA ARG A 581 -30.77 15.25 -24.01
C ARG A 581 -29.59 14.58 -24.69
N SER A 582 -29.35 13.28 -24.47
CA SER A 582 -28.21 12.58 -25.04
C SER A 582 -28.41 12.30 -26.53
N VAL A 583 -27.37 12.51 -27.33
CA VAL A 583 -27.34 12.12 -28.75
C VAL A 583 -26.67 10.76 -28.89
N ASN A 584 -25.57 10.54 -28.16
CA ASN A 584 -24.82 9.29 -28.22
C ASN A 584 -25.56 8.10 -27.60
N SER A 585 -25.04 6.90 -27.84
CA SER A 585 -25.46 5.68 -27.14
C SER A 585 -24.81 5.58 -25.76
N TRP A 586 -25.51 4.94 -24.84
CA TRP A 586 -25.00 4.53 -23.53
C TRP A 586 -25.78 3.29 -23.07
N ASP A 587 -25.15 2.46 -22.24
CA ASP A 587 -25.78 1.30 -21.61
C ASP A 587 -25.64 1.31 -20.08
N ILE A 588 -26.66 0.77 -19.41
CA ILE A 588 -26.77 0.62 -17.95
C ILE A 588 -27.28 -0.79 -17.68
N ILE A 589 -26.62 -1.53 -16.78
CA ILE A 589 -27.15 -2.80 -16.28
C ILE A 589 -28.20 -2.49 -15.21
N VAL A 590 -29.33 -3.20 -15.24
CA VAL A 590 -30.24 -3.28 -14.10
C VAL A 590 -30.38 -4.72 -13.65
N GLN A 591 -30.02 -4.99 -12.39
CA GLN A 591 -30.21 -6.30 -11.77
C GLN A 591 -31.44 -6.26 -10.85
N ARG A 592 -32.40 -7.15 -11.11
CA ARG A 592 -33.55 -7.39 -10.25
C ARG A 592 -33.31 -8.62 -9.36
N VAL A 593 -33.55 -8.48 -8.07
CA VAL A 593 -33.53 -9.56 -7.07
C VAL A 593 -34.71 -9.35 -6.13
N GLY A 594 -35.73 -10.21 -6.19
CA GLY A 594 -37.01 -9.98 -5.53
C GLY A 594 -37.67 -8.66 -5.96
N ASN A 595 -38.04 -7.85 -4.95
CA ASN A 595 -38.56 -6.48 -5.11
C ASN A 595 -37.44 -5.41 -5.15
N LYS A 596 -36.17 -5.80 -5.35
CA LYS A 596 -35.02 -4.86 -5.35
C LYS A 596 -34.43 -4.69 -6.75
N LEU A 597 -34.09 -3.45 -7.10
CA LEU A 597 -33.41 -3.09 -8.34
C LEU A 597 -32.06 -2.43 -8.03
N PHE A 598 -31.01 -2.92 -8.68
CA PHE A 598 -29.66 -2.33 -8.64
C PHE A 598 -29.30 -1.84 -10.04
N PHE A 599 -29.14 -0.53 -10.21
CA PHE A 599 -28.69 0.07 -11.46
C PHE A 599 -27.17 0.26 -11.42
N ASP A 600 -26.46 -0.30 -12.42
CA ASP A 600 -25.00 -0.36 -12.45
C ASP A 600 -24.40 -0.09 -13.82
N LYS A 601 -23.09 0.16 -13.84
CA LYS A 601 -22.29 0.14 -15.07
C LYS A 601 -22.06 -1.30 -15.53
N ARG A 602 -21.70 -1.47 -16.81
CA ARG A 602 -21.36 -2.76 -17.39
C ARG A 602 -19.90 -3.13 -17.17
N ASP A 603 -19.65 -4.31 -16.62
CA ASP A 603 -18.30 -4.87 -16.51
C ASP A 603 -17.76 -5.32 -17.89
N ASN A 604 -16.48 -5.05 -18.14
CA ASN A 604 -15.66 -5.57 -19.24
C ASN A 604 -16.37 -5.71 -20.61
N SER A 605 -16.69 -4.58 -21.23
CA SER A 605 -16.87 -4.51 -22.68
C SER A 605 -16.01 -3.40 -23.26
N ASP A 606 -15.63 -3.52 -24.54
CA ASP A 606 -15.01 -2.39 -25.28
C ASP A 606 -15.97 -1.18 -25.36
N PHE A 607 -17.27 -1.42 -25.15
CA PHE A 607 -18.32 -0.41 -24.93
C PHE A 607 -18.41 0.10 -23.48
N GLY A 608 -17.80 -0.55 -22.49
CA GLY A 608 -17.75 -0.12 -21.09
C GLY A 608 -16.65 0.91 -20.81
N GLU A 609 -15.62 0.95 -21.67
CA GLU A 609 -14.82 2.17 -21.86
C GLU A 609 -15.62 3.27 -22.57
N ALA A 610 -16.61 2.93 -23.39
CA ALA A 610 -17.35 3.91 -24.18
C ALA A 610 -18.42 4.66 -23.35
N PHE A 611 -18.32 5.98 -23.37
CA PHE A 611 -19.38 6.97 -23.02
C PHE A 611 -19.98 7.04 -21.61
N SER A 612 -20.04 5.96 -20.81
CA SER A 612 -20.58 6.06 -19.44
C SER A 612 -19.63 6.80 -18.49
N ASN A 613 -18.35 6.37 -18.48
CA ASN A 613 -17.27 6.97 -17.71
C ASN A 613 -16.53 8.09 -18.47
N LEU A 614 -16.44 8.00 -19.79
CA LEU A 614 -15.79 9.03 -20.61
C LEU A 614 -16.70 10.26 -20.78
N LEU A 615 -16.13 11.45 -20.65
CA LEU A 615 -16.81 12.70 -20.92
C LEU A 615 -16.88 12.94 -22.43
N THR A 616 -18.09 13.10 -22.98
CA THR A 616 -18.27 13.47 -24.40
C THR A 616 -17.66 14.83 -24.70
N VAL A 617 -17.47 15.19 -25.98
CA VAL A 617 -17.04 16.54 -26.39
C VAL A 617 -17.93 16.98 -27.53
N SER A 618 -18.65 18.09 -27.33
CA SER A 618 -19.49 18.72 -28.35
C SER A 618 -20.57 17.79 -28.93
N GLU A 619 -21.07 16.84 -28.13
CA GLU A 619 -22.07 15.83 -28.50
C GLU A 619 -23.37 16.42 -29.06
N THR A 620 -23.79 17.58 -28.57
CA THR A 620 -25.03 18.26 -28.98
C THR A 620 -24.76 19.47 -29.88
N ALA A 621 -23.56 19.59 -30.44
CA ALA A 621 -23.26 20.59 -31.46
C ALA A 621 -23.98 20.29 -32.78
N ASN A 622 -24.16 21.31 -33.63
CA ASN A 622 -24.71 21.12 -34.98
C ASN A 622 -23.84 20.17 -35.82
N GLU A 623 -22.53 20.30 -35.66
CA GLU A 623 -21.50 19.48 -36.28
C GLU A 623 -20.67 18.87 -35.14
N PRO A 624 -21.02 17.68 -34.64
CA PRO A 624 -20.24 16.99 -33.62
C PRO A 624 -18.91 16.48 -34.23
N PRO A 625 -17.91 16.10 -33.41
CA PRO A 625 -16.66 15.54 -33.93
C PRO A 625 -16.92 14.25 -34.75
N GLN A 626 -16.36 14.17 -35.96
CA GLN A 626 -16.52 13.04 -36.89
C GLN A 626 -15.20 12.41 -37.35
N ASP A 627 -14.05 12.90 -36.87
CA ASP A 627 -12.72 12.37 -37.18
C ASP A 627 -12.61 10.84 -36.96
N GLU A 628 -12.24 10.10 -38.00
CA GLU A 628 -12.08 8.65 -37.94
C GLU A 628 -10.67 8.19 -37.52
N GLY A 629 -10.57 6.92 -37.12
CA GLY A 629 -9.30 6.22 -36.86
C GLY A 629 -8.47 6.82 -35.71
N ASN A 630 -7.15 6.82 -35.90
CA ASN A 630 -6.18 7.25 -34.88
C ASN A 630 -6.01 8.79 -34.80
N SER A 631 -6.93 9.59 -35.36
CA SER A 631 -6.91 11.04 -35.16
C SER A 631 -7.01 11.37 -33.66
N PHE A 632 -6.16 12.27 -33.16
CA PHE A 632 -6.27 12.78 -31.78
C PHE A 632 -7.54 13.62 -31.56
N ASN A 633 -8.26 13.98 -32.63
CA ASN A 633 -9.57 14.61 -32.59
C ASN A 633 -10.73 13.61 -32.81
N SER A 634 -10.48 12.30 -32.91
CA SER A 634 -11.56 11.32 -33.00
C SER A 634 -12.43 11.33 -31.74
N PRO A 635 -13.74 11.00 -31.83
CA PRO A 635 -14.66 11.08 -30.68
C PRO A 635 -14.16 10.32 -29.43
N ARG A 636 -13.55 9.15 -29.61
CA ARG A 636 -12.95 8.36 -28.51
C ARG A 636 -11.76 9.08 -27.88
N ASN A 637 -10.84 9.60 -28.70
CA ASN A 637 -9.63 10.28 -28.22
C ASN A 637 -9.95 11.62 -27.54
N LEU A 638 -10.88 12.40 -28.08
CA LEU A 638 -11.42 13.60 -27.43
C LEU A 638 -12.09 13.28 -26.10
N ALA A 639 -12.83 12.16 -26.01
CA ALA A 639 -13.49 11.77 -24.78
C ALA A 639 -12.50 11.29 -23.70
N MET A 640 -11.44 10.58 -24.09
CA MET A 640 -10.30 10.25 -23.21
C MET A 640 -9.58 11.51 -22.73
N GLU A 641 -9.31 12.46 -23.62
CA GLU A 641 -8.67 13.75 -23.30
C GLU A 641 -9.53 14.59 -22.35
N ALA A 642 -10.83 14.75 -22.62
CA ALA A 642 -11.75 15.48 -21.76
C ALA A 642 -11.85 14.85 -20.35
N THR A 643 -11.85 13.52 -20.28
CA THR A 643 -11.85 12.78 -19.00
C THR A 643 -10.55 12.99 -18.24
N TYR A 644 -9.40 12.92 -18.92
CA TYR A 644 -8.09 13.25 -18.36
C TYR A 644 -8.03 14.70 -17.85
N ILE A 645 -8.52 15.67 -18.62
CA ILE A 645 -8.57 17.08 -18.23
C ILE A 645 -9.40 17.25 -16.96
N ASN A 646 -10.62 16.72 -16.94
CA ASN A 646 -11.54 16.85 -15.81
C ASN A 646 -11.00 16.21 -14.53
N HIS A 647 -10.43 15.02 -14.65
CA HIS A 647 -9.79 14.29 -13.57
C HIS A 647 -8.62 15.08 -12.97
N ASN A 648 -7.72 15.62 -13.81
CA ASN A 648 -6.57 16.38 -13.31
C ASN A 648 -6.99 17.73 -12.72
N PHE A 649 -7.89 18.48 -13.38
CA PHE A 649 -8.32 19.78 -12.88
C PHE A 649 -9.10 19.68 -11.57
N SER A 650 -10.04 18.73 -11.46
CA SER A 650 -10.86 18.57 -10.25
C SER A 650 -10.01 18.30 -9.01
N GLN A 651 -8.81 17.72 -9.18
CA GLN A 651 -7.84 17.54 -8.10
C GLN A 651 -6.87 18.71 -7.97
N GLN A 652 -6.44 19.33 -9.08
CA GLN A 652 -5.44 20.41 -9.05
C GLN A 652 -5.97 21.71 -8.43
N CYS A 653 -7.28 21.96 -8.55
CA CYS A 653 -7.93 23.10 -7.90
C CYS A 653 -8.20 22.88 -6.40
N LEU A 654 -7.83 21.73 -5.83
CA LEU A 654 -7.97 21.43 -4.41
C LEU A 654 -6.62 21.60 -3.68
N ARG A 655 -6.68 22.03 -2.42
CA ARG A 655 -5.50 22.30 -1.58
C ARG A 655 -4.84 21.03 -1.09
N MET A 656 -4.00 20.45 -1.94
CA MET A 656 -3.20 19.26 -1.65
C MET A 656 -2.29 19.47 -0.43
N GLY A 657 -2.46 18.64 0.60
CA GLY A 657 -1.63 18.64 1.81
C GLY A 657 -1.97 19.73 2.84
N GLY A 658 -3.06 20.48 2.64
CA GLY A 658 -3.62 21.37 3.67
C GLY A 658 -4.57 20.64 4.62
N GLU A 659 -5.23 21.42 5.48
CA GLU A 659 -6.39 20.97 6.26
C GLU A 659 -7.46 20.38 5.32
N ARG A 660 -8.13 19.30 5.76
CA ARG A 660 -9.20 18.62 5.02
C ARG A 660 -10.46 18.65 5.86
N HIS A 661 -11.60 18.91 5.22
CA HIS A 661 -12.88 18.82 5.90
C HIS A 661 -13.24 17.35 6.13
N LYS A 662 -13.31 16.95 7.41
CA LYS A 662 -13.86 15.67 7.82
C LYS A 662 -15.39 15.77 7.78
N PHE A 663 -16.04 14.89 7.05
CA PHE A 663 -17.47 14.68 7.26
C PHE A 663 -17.73 13.97 8.60
N PRO A 664 -18.91 14.18 9.22
CA PRO A 664 -19.38 13.34 10.33
C PRO A 664 -19.75 11.90 9.92
N ASN A 665 -19.76 11.58 8.61
CA ASN A 665 -19.90 10.22 8.05
C ASN A 665 -18.97 10.07 6.83
N PRO A 666 -18.31 8.93 6.60
CA PRO A 666 -17.35 8.79 5.50
C PRO A 666 -18.01 9.00 4.12
N ASN A 667 -17.50 9.95 3.34
CA ASN A 667 -17.82 10.12 1.91
C ASN A 667 -17.44 8.84 1.15
N PRO A 668 -18.28 8.29 0.25
CA PRO A 668 -19.48 8.90 -0.34
C PRO A 668 -20.71 8.98 0.58
N LEU A 669 -21.54 10.00 0.37
CA LEU A 669 -22.80 10.16 1.09
C LEU A 669 -23.89 9.25 0.49
N TYR A 670 -24.61 8.51 1.34
CA TYR A 670 -25.76 7.72 0.93
C TYR A 670 -27.04 8.50 1.26
N ARG A 671 -27.67 9.05 0.22
CA ARG A 671 -28.91 9.80 0.35
C ARG A 671 -30.10 8.93 -0.05
N ARG A 672 -31.25 9.19 0.57
CA ARG A 672 -32.49 8.42 0.42
C ARG A 672 -33.61 9.34 -0.08
N TRP A 673 -34.32 8.90 -1.11
CA TRP A 673 -35.49 9.59 -1.66
C TRP A 673 -36.66 8.63 -1.72
N LYS A 674 -37.86 9.14 -1.42
CA LYS A 674 -39.11 8.44 -1.73
C LYS A 674 -39.69 9.01 -3.01
N LEU A 675 -39.96 8.15 -3.98
CA LEU A 675 -40.67 8.52 -5.21
C LEU A 675 -42.07 7.91 -5.10
N GLY A 676 -43.03 8.70 -4.62
CA GLY A 676 -44.34 8.17 -4.22
C GLY A 676 -44.26 7.26 -2.99
N GLU A 677 -45.20 6.34 -2.85
CA GLU A 677 -45.34 5.47 -1.68
C GLU A 677 -44.48 4.20 -1.75
N ASP A 678 -44.13 3.77 -2.96
CA ASP A 678 -43.70 2.41 -3.26
C ASP A 678 -42.25 2.28 -3.77
N ILE A 679 -41.59 3.39 -4.10
CA ILE A 679 -40.18 3.44 -4.50
C ILE A 679 -39.37 4.15 -3.41
N ASP A 680 -38.45 3.39 -2.82
CA ASP A 680 -37.52 3.81 -1.76
C ASP A 680 -36.09 3.74 -2.31
N LEU A 681 -35.66 4.86 -2.89
CA LEU A 681 -34.42 4.98 -3.64
C LEU A 681 -33.26 5.37 -2.71
N ILE A 682 -32.18 4.59 -2.75
CA ILE A 682 -30.92 4.89 -2.06
C ILE A 682 -29.84 5.12 -3.13
N VAL A 683 -29.28 6.33 -3.14
CA VAL A 683 -28.24 6.73 -4.10
C VAL A 683 -26.95 7.04 -3.35
N ARG A 684 -25.84 6.51 -3.86
CA ARG A 684 -24.50 6.94 -3.46
C ARG A 684 -24.14 8.22 -4.22
N CYS A 685 -23.80 9.26 -3.51
CA CYS A 685 -23.46 10.57 -4.06
C CYS A 685 -22.04 11.01 -3.67
N GLU A 686 -21.38 11.71 -4.58
CA GLU A 686 -19.98 12.10 -4.46
C GLU A 686 -19.80 13.62 -4.62
N HIS A 687 -19.23 14.26 -3.59
CA HIS A 687 -18.73 15.63 -3.67
C HIS A 687 -17.26 15.63 -4.08
N ASP A 688 -16.85 16.59 -4.91
CA ASP A 688 -15.45 16.70 -5.36
C ASP A 688 -14.58 17.46 -4.35
N GLY A 689 -15.15 18.35 -3.54
CA GLY A 689 -14.43 19.12 -2.53
C GLY A 689 -15.35 19.97 -1.63
N VAL A 690 -14.75 20.85 -0.83
CA VAL A 690 -15.48 21.89 -0.07
C VAL A 690 -14.92 23.29 -0.31
N MET A 691 -15.67 24.33 0.02
CA MET A 691 -15.15 25.70 0.14
C MET A 691 -15.62 26.37 1.44
N THR A 692 -14.81 27.26 2.00
CA THR A 692 -15.25 28.11 3.11
C THR A 692 -16.04 29.30 2.56
N GLY A 693 -17.29 29.46 2.98
CA GLY A 693 -18.14 30.61 2.69
C GLY A 693 -17.65 31.90 3.36
N ALA A 694 -18.33 33.03 3.08
CA ALA A 694 -17.96 34.33 3.64
C ALA A 694 -18.14 34.43 5.16
N ASN A 695 -19.01 33.58 5.72
CA ASN A 695 -19.34 33.53 7.15
C ASN A 695 -18.54 32.48 7.93
N GLY A 696 -17.62 31.75 7.28
CA GLY A 696 -16.89 30.62 7.89
C GLY A 696 -17.56 29.25 7.70
N GLU A 697 -18.81 29.20 7.23
CA GLU A 697 -19.54 27.97 6.92
C GLU A 697 -18.83 27.15 5.82
N VAL A 698 -19.02 25.83 5.83
CA VAL A 698 -18.38 24.92 4.87
C VAL A 698 -19.40 24.48 3.82
N SER A 699 -19.22 24.98 2.60
CA SER A 699 -20.05 24.65 1.44
C SER A 699 -19.52 23.44 0.69
N PHE A 700 -20.36 22.45 0.43
CA PHE A 700 -20.00 21.29 -0.39
C PHE A 700 -20.05 21.62 -1.89
N ILE A 701 -19.08 21.14 -2.66
CA ILE A 701 -18.94 21.49 -4.08
C ILE A 701 -18.75 20.28 -4.98
N ASN A 702 -19.24 20.40 -6.21
CA ASN A 702 -18.78 19.60 -7.33
C ASN A 702 -17.92 20.45 -8.25
N VAL A 703 -16.85 19.86 -8.77
CA VAL A 703 -15.90 20.48 -9.70
C VAL A 703 -15.86 19.67 -10.99
N LYS A 704 -16.11 20.34 -12.12
CA LYS A 704 -16.10 19.76 -13.46
C LYS A 704 -15.38 20.69 -14.44
N THR A 705 -14.98 20.20 -15.61
CA THR A 705 -14.30 21.03 -16.64
C THR A 705 -14.88 20.92 -18.02
N LEU A 706 -15.05 22.07 -18.66
CA LEU A 706 -15.19 22.16 -20.10
C LEU A 706 -13.78 22.24 -20.73
N ASN A 707 -13.60 21.53 -21.83
CA ASN A 707 -12.37 21.50 -22.62
C ASN A 707 -12.63 22.14 -24.00
N GLU A 708 -11.77 23.07 -24.42
CA GLU A 708 -11.90 23.74 -25.72
C GLU A 708 -11.63 22.74 -26.86
N TRP A 709 -12.66 22.45 -27.65
CA TRP A 709 -12.52 21.82 -28.97
C TRP A 709 -12.31 22.93 -30.00
N ASP A 710 -11.37 22.71 -30.93
CA ASP A 710 -10.84 23.75 -31.83
C ASP A 710 -11.95 24.56 -32.50
N SER A 711 -12.08 25.83 -32.10
CA SER A 711 -13.16 26.74 -32.46
C SER A 711 -13.35 26.93 -33.97
N ARG A 712 -12.30 26.64 -34.76
CA ARG A 712 -12.31 26.68 -36.23
C ARG A 712 -13.12 25.56 -36.88
N HIS A 713 -13.39 24.46 -36.17
CA HIS A 713 -14.13 23.30 -36.71
C HIS A 713 -15.63 23.34 -36.39
N CYS A 714 -16.08 24.24 -35.50
CA CYS A 714 -17.47 24.25 -35.01
C CYS A 714 -18.13 25.63 -35.04
N ASN A 715 -17.55 26.60 -35.77
CA ASN A 715 -17.89 28.03 -35.70
C ASN A 715 -17.95 28.54 -34.25
N GLY A 716 -17.02 28.03 -33.43
CA GLY A 716 -17.00 28.22 -31.99
C GLY A 716 -16.45 29.58 -31.57
N VAL A 717 -16.73 29.94 -30.32
CA VAL A 717 -16.09 31.07 -29.65
C VAL A 717 -14.65 30.67 -29.26
N ASP A 718 -13.64 31.43 -29.68
CA ASP A 718 -12.26 31.31 -29.18
C ASP A 718 -12.20 31.73 -27.70
N TRP A 719 -11.87 30.80 -26.80
CA TRP A 719 -11.88 31.05 -25.36
C TRP A 719 -10.75 32.01 -24.95
N ARG A 720 -9.58 31.99 -25.60
CA ARG A 720 -8.46 32.87 -25.24
C ARG A 720 -8.80 34.34 -25.48
N GLN A 721 -9.58 34.62 -26.52
CA GLN A 721 -10.01 35.98 -26.85
C GLN A 721 -11.25 36.44 -26.06
N LYS A 722 -12.20 35.52 -25.80
CA LYS A 722 -13.55 35.87 -25.34
C LYS A 722 -13.93 35.40 -23.93
N LEU A 723 -13.16 34.56 -23.24
CA LEU A 723 -13.52 34.06 -21.91
C LEU A 723 -13.50 35.14 -20.81
N ASP A 724 -12.63 36.16 -20.93
CA ASP A 724 -12.55 37.26 -19.97
C ASP A 724 -13.48 38.44 -20.32
N SER A 725 -13.79 38.64 -21.61
CA SER A 725 -14.57 39.78 -22.11
C SER A 725 -16.04 39.45 -22.39
N GLN A 726 -16.34 38.21 -22.76
CA GLN A 726 -17.65 37.74 -23.23
C GLN A 726 -17.98 36.35 -22.66
N ARG A 727 -17.71 36.12 -21.36
CA ARG A 727 -17.89 34.80 -20.69
C ARG A 727 -19.28 34.19 -20.88
N GLY A 728 -20.33 35.01 -20.93
CA GLY A 728 -21.70 34.55 -21.22
C GLY A 728 -21.87 33.98 -22.63
N ALA A 729 -21.16 34.50 -23.63
CA ALA A 729 -21.17 33.97 -24.99
C ALA A 729 -20.44 32.62 -25.09
N VAL A 730 -19.30 32.47 -24.40
CA VAL A 730 -18.61 31.17 -24.25
C VAL A 730 -19.56 30.14 -23.65
N LEU A 731 -20.16 30.47 -22.50
CA LEU A 731 -21.09 29.57 -21.82
C LEU A 731 -22.31 29.23 -22.68
N ALA A 732 -22.89 30.18 -23.42
CA ALA A 732 -24.01 29.92 -24.32
C ALA A 732 -23.63 28.96 -25.47
N THR A 733 -22.42 29.05 -26.02
CA THR A 733 -21.90 28.08 -27.00
C THR A 733 -21.76 26.70 -26.37
N GLU A 734 -21.24 26.61 -25.15
CA GLU A 734 -21.06 25.35 -24.44
C GLU A 734 -22.39 24.72 -23.98
N LEU A 735 -23.39 25.52 -23.63
CA LEU A 735 -24.74 25.07 -23.34
C LEU A 735 -25.41 24.42 -24.54
N LYS A 736 -25.15 24.94 -25.75
CA LYS A 736 -25.59 24.34 -27.00
C LYS A 736 -24.81 23.05 -27.29
N ASN A 737 -23.49 23.08 -27.26
CA ASN A 737 -22.64 21.99 -27.74
C ASN A 737 -22.51 20.82 -26.74
N ASN A 738 -22.69 21.07 -25.44
CA ASN A 738 -22.49 20.09 -24.36
C ASN A 738 -23.73 19.97 -23.45
N SER A 739 -24.95 20.13 -24.01
CA SER A 739 -26.23 20.19 -23.27
C SER A 739 -26.47 18.97 -22.36
N TYR A 740 -26.25 17.76 -22.87
CA TYR A 740 -26.39 16.53 -22.09
C TYR A 740 -25.38 16.45 -20.94
N LYS A 741 -24.10 16.73 -21.21
CA LYS A 741 -23.01 16.72 -20.23
C LYS A 741 -23.28 17.70 -19.08
N LEU A 742 -23.65 18.93 -19.41
CA LEU A 742 -23.95 19.97 -18.43
C LEU A 742 -25.21 19.64 -17.61
N ALA A 743 -26.25 19.09 -18.24
CA ALA A 743 -27.42 18.59 -17.52
C ALA A 743 -27.05 17.44 -16.55
N ARG A 744 -26.27 16.44 -16.99
CA ARG A 744 -25.82 15.32 -16.15
C ARG A 744 -25.04 15.82 -14.93
N TRP A 745 -24.07 16.74 -15.10
CA TRP A 745 -23.31 17.30 -13.98
C TRP A 745 -24.17 18.12 -13.02
N THR A 746 -25.17 18.84 -13.53
CA THR A 746 -26.11 19.61 -12.69
C THR A 746 -26.96 18.66 -11.85
N CYS A 747 -27.52 17.59 -12.46
CA CYS A 747 -28.22 16.53 -11.74
C CYS A 747 -27.33 15.87 -10.68
N CYS A 748 -26.08 15.49 -10.99
CA CYS A 748 -25.15 14.97 -9.99
C CYS A 748 -24.97 15.92 -8.79
N ALA A 749 -24.76 17.21 -9.04
CA ALA A 749 -24.60 18.20 -7.97
C ALA A 749 -25.86 18.37 -7.11
N MET A 750 -27.05 18.35 -7.72
CA MET A 750 -28.32 18.41 -7.00
C MET A 750 -28.62 17.12 -6.20
N LEU A 751 -28.28 15.96 -6.77
CA LEU A 751 -28.39 14.65 -6.10
C LEU A 751 -27.42 14.56 -4.91
N ALA A 752 -26.17 15.02 -5.05
CA ALA A 752 -25.25 15.13 -3.92
C ALA A 752 -25.72 16.14 -2.87
N GLY A 753 -26.41 17.21 -3.29
CA GLY A 753 -26.75 18.33 -2.42
C GLY A 753 -25.60 19.32 -2.27
N SER A 754 -24.74 19.43 -3.29
CA SER A 754 -23.69 20.44 -3.36
C SER A 754 -24.32 21.84 -3.45
N GLU A 755 -23.80 22.78 -2.67
CA GLU A 755 -24.21 24.19 -2.73
C GLU A 755 -23.73 24.86 -4.02
N TYR A 756 -22.59 24.41 -4.55
CA TYR A 756 -22.00 24.99 -5.75
C TYR A 756 -21.48 23.97 -6.76
N LEU A 757 -21.71 24.27 -8.03
CA LEU A 757 -21.05 23.67 -9.18
C LEU A 757 -19.95 24.63 -9.67
N LYS A 758 -18.68 24.19 -9.61
CA LYS A 758 -17.52 24.88 -10.16
C LYS A 758 -17.20 24.31 -11.54
N LEU A 759 -17.19 25.17 -12.56
CA LEU A 759 -16.75 24.84 -13.92
C LEU A 759 -15.36 25.45 -14.18
N GLY A 760 -14.39 24.62 -14.53
CA GLY A 760 -13.11 25.04 -15.09
C GLY A 760 -13.14 25.09 -16.61
N TYR A 761 -12.53 26.12 -17.20
CA TYR A 761 -12.32 26.24 -18.64
C TYR A 761 -10.86 25.92 -18.95
N VAL A 762 -10.62 24.82 -19.67
CA VAL A 762 -9.29 24.32 -20.01
C VAL A 762 -9.13 24.21 -21.52
N SER A 763 -7.97 24.61 -22.05
CA SER A 763 -7.63 24.46 -23.47
C SER A 763 -6.31 23.71 -23.63
N ARG A 764 -6.08 23.09 -24.79
CA ARG A 764 -4.74 22.65 -25.21
C ARG A 764 -3.82 23.87 -25.29
N TYR A 765 -2.55 23.74 -24.92
CA TYR A 765 -1.56 24.83 -25.01
C TYR A 765 -1.30 25.22 -26.48
N HIS A 766 -1.31 24.23 -27.38
CA HIS A 766 -1.39 24.43 -28.83
C HIS A 766 -2.51 23.54 -29.39
N ALA A 767 -3.27 24.01 -30.38
CA ALA A 767 -4.42 23.27 -30.91
C ALA A 767 -4.11 21.83 -31.39
N LYS A 768 -2.86 21.57 -31.82
CA LYS A 768 -2.35 20.26 -32.28
C LYS A 768 -1.67 19.42 -31.19
N ASP A 769 -1.65 19.88 -29.93
CA ASP A 769 -0.97 19.22 -28.80
C ASP A 769 -2.01 18.75 -27.78
N SER A 770 -2.41 17.48 -27.85
CA SER A 770 -3.35 16.86 -26.92
C SER A 770 -2.72 16.40 -25.60
N ALA A 771 -1.43 16.65 -25.37
CA ALA A 771 -0.71 16.23 -24.17
C ALA A 771 -0.49 17.37 -23.15
N ARG A 772 -0.51 18.63 -23.60
CA ARG A 772 -0.32 19.82 -22.74
C ARG A 772 -1.54 20.73 -22.73
N HIS A 773 -2.05 21.00 -21.54
CA HIS A 773 -3.24 21.83 -21.33
C HIS A 773 -2.99 22.98 -20.36
N VAL A 774 -3.81 24.03 -20.48
CA VAL A 774 -3.80 25.23 -19.66
C VAL A 774 -5.20 25.59 -19.20
N VAL A 775 -5.31 25.92 -17.91
CA VAL A 775 -6.52 26.48 -17.29
C VAL A 775 -6.60 27.95 -17.67
N LEU A 776 -7.65 28.32 -18.40
CA LEU A 776 -7.93 29.69 -18.85
C LEU A 776 -8.80 30.47 -17.86
N GLY A 777 -9.58 29.78 -17.03
CA GLY A 777 -10.39 30.42 -15.99
C GLY A 777 -11.35 29.45 -15.31
N THR A 778 -12.11 29.97 -14.34
CA THR A 778 -13.13 29.22 -13.60
C THR A 778 -14.40 30.04 -13.41
N GLN A 779 -15.52 29.36 -13.19
CA GLN A 779 -16.83 29.95 -12.92
C GLN A 779 -17.60 29.11 -11.89
N GLN A 780 -18.49 29.74 -11.15
CA GLN A 780 -19.27 29.14 -10.07
C GLN A 780 -20.75 29.41 -10.30
N PHE A 781 -21.58 28.40 -10.00
CA PHE A 781 -23.05 28.48 -10.06
C PHE A 781 -23.64 27.75 -8.86
N GLN A 782 -24.84 28.14 -8.41
CA GLN A 782 -25.67 27.24 -7.60
C GLN A 782 -26.33 26.22 -8.54
N PRO A 783 -26.38 24.91 -8.21
CA PRO A 783 -26.95 23.90 -9.12
C PRO A 783 -28.43 24.14 -9.47
N THR A 784 -29.23 24.68 -8.56
CA THR A 784 -30.64 25.05 -8.76
C THR A 784 -30.80 26.20 -9.77
N GLU A 785 -30.03 27.28 -9.61
CA GLU A 785 -30.00 28.42 -10.54
C GLU A 785 -29.51 27.98 -11.92
N PHE A 786 -28.47 27.14 -11.97
CA PHE A 786 -27.93 26.64 -13.23
C PHE A 786 -28.90 25.69 -13.94
N ALA A 787 -29.59 24.81 -13.20
CA ALA A 787 -30.66 23.97 -13.76
C ALA A 787 -31.72 24.82 -14.48
N SER A 788 -32.14 25.94 -13.88
CA SER A 788 -33.04 26.91 -14.51
C SER A 788 -32.43 27.55 -15.76
N GLN A 789 -31.17 28.00 -15.71
CA GLN A 789 -30.47 28.59 -16.88
C GLN A 789 -30.35 27.61 -18.06
N ILE A 790 -30.28 26.29 -17.79
CA ILE A 790 -30.16 25.25 -18.82
C ILE A 790 -31.50 24.59 -19.19
N ASN A 791 -32.63 25.13 -18.72
CA ASN A 791 -34.00 24.60 -18.89
C ASN A 791 -34.18 23.14 -18.41
N LEU A 792 -33.49 22.75 -17.33
CA LEU A 792 -33.55 21.41 -16.74
C LEU A 792 -34.57 21.37 -15.60
N SER A 793 -35.78 20.89 -15.89
CA SER A 793 -36.78 20.60 -14.85
C SER A 793 -36.42 19.32 -14.10
N MET A 794 -36.20 19.43 -12.79
CA MET A 794 -36.00 18.27 -11.92
C MET A 794 -37.27 17.41 -11.78
N GLU A 795 -38.47 17.99 -11.87
CA GLU A 795 -39.72 17.23 -11.86
C GLU A 795 -39.81 16.28 -13.05
N ASN A 796 -39.44 16.77 -14.25
CA ASN A 796 -39.35 15.93 -15.45
C ASN A 796 -38.28 14.85 -15.30
N ALA A 797 -37.12 15.17 -14.72
CA ALA A 797 -36.05 14.21 -14.46
C ALA A 797 -36.49 13.08 -13.50
N TRP A 798 -37.20 13.42 -12.42
CA TRP A 798 -37.78 12.44 -11.49
C TRP A 798 -38.90 11.61 -12.15
N GLY A 799 -39.73 12.22 -13.01
CA GLY A 799 -40.76 11.51 -13.77
C GLY A 799 -40.19 10.51 -14.78
N ILE A 800 -39.14 10.89 -15.51
CA ILE A 800 -38.39 10.01 -16.42
C ILE A 800 -37.81 8.82 -15.64
N LEU A 801 -37.12 9.10 -14.53
CA LEU A 801 -36.55 8.04 -13.68
C LEU A 801 -37.63 7.08 -13.17
N ARG A 802 -38.76 7.61 -12.68
CA ARG A 802 -39.86 6.77 -12.19
C ARG A 802 -40.40 5.86 -13.30
N CYS A 803 -40.60 6.37 -14.51
CA CYS A 803 -41.03 5.57 -15.66
C CYS A 803 -40.06 4.40 -15.93
N VAL A 804 -38.74 4.66 -15.91
CA VAL A 804 -37.72 3.61 -16.07
C VAL A 804 -37.80 2.56 -14.94
N ILE A 805 -37.92 3.00 -13.68
CA ILE A 805 -38.05 2.09 -12.52
C ILE A 805 -39.32 1.23 -12.63
N ASP A 806 -40.47 1.83 -12.96
CA ASP A 806 -41.76 1.14 -13.06
C ASP A 806 -41.79 0.14 -14.23
N ILE A 807 -41.00 0.36 -15.29
CA ILE A 807 -40.74 -0.65 -16.35
C ILE A 807 -39.88 -1.80 -15.79
N CYS A 808 -38.76 -1.49 -15.14
CA CYS A 808 -37.88 -2.52 -14.55
C CYS A 808 -38.59 -3.39 -13.49
N ARG A 809 -39.53 -2.82 -12.73
CA ARG A 809 -40.37 -3.55 -11.75
C ARG A 809 -41.45 -4.45 -12.37
N LYS A 810 -41.62 -4.45 -13.70
CA LYS A 810 -42.50 -5.40 -14.43
C LYS A 810 -41.74 -6.59 -15.05
N LEU A 811 -40.41 -6.54 -15.10
CA LEU A 811 -39.57 -7.63 -15.63
C LEU A 811 -39.51 -8.81 -14.65
N GLU A 812 -39.09 -9.99 -15.10
CA GLU A 812 -38.80 -11.13 -14.21
C GLU A 812 -37.51 -10.88 -13.39
N GLU A 813 -37.16 -11.79 -12.48
CA GLU A 813 -35.88 -11.68 -11.77
C GLU A 813 -34.71 -12.02 -12.69
N GLY A 814 -33.66 -11.20 -12.67
CA GLY A 814 -32.54 -11.35 -13.61
C GLY A 814 -31.69 -10.10 -13.78
N LYS A 815 -30.74 -10.17 -14.72
CA LYS A 815 -29.92 -9.04 -15.17
C LYS A 815 -30.38 -8.59 -16.55
N TYR A 816 -30.69 -7.31 -16.70
CA TYR A 816 -31.15 -6.70 -17.94
C TYR A 816 -30.22 -5.55 -18.35
N LEU A 817 -30.24 -5.21 -19.63
CA LEU A 817 -29.49 -4.08 -20.19
C LEU A 817 -30.46 -3.00 -20.66
N ILE A 818 -30.34 -1.80 -20.08
CA ILE A 818 -30.98 -0.59 -20.58
C ILE A 818 -30.00 0.03 -21.57
N LEU A 819 -30.41 0.17 -22.84
CA LEU A 819 -29.59 0.71 -23.91
C LEU A 819 -30.33 1.89 -24.57
N LYS A 820 -29.62 3.00 -24.76
CA LYS A 820 -30.04 4.04 -25.71
C LYS A 820 -29.50 3.73 -27.10
N ASP A 821 -30.38 3.28 -27.99
CA ASP A 821 -30.11 3.10 -29.41
C ASP A 821 -30.08 4.48 -30.11
N PRO A 822 -28.97 4.86 -30.78
CA PRO A 822 -28.86 6.17 -31.44
C PRO A 822 -29.60 6.22 -32.80
N ASN A 823 -29.93 5.08 -33.40
CA ASN A 823 -30.44 4.99 -34.77
C ASN A 823 -31.96 4.79 -34.86
N LYS A 824 -32.64 4.50 -33.74
CA LYS A 824 -34.06 4.12 -33.72
C LYS A 824 -35.09 5.26 -33.83
N MET A 825 -34.69 6.54 -33.89
CA MET A 825 -35.64 7.66 -33.97
C MET A 825 -36.44 7.72 -35.30
N ASN A 826 -36.09 6.92 -36.31
CA ASN A 826 -36.70 6.96 -37.66
C ASN A 826 -37.50 5.70 -38.06
N GLN A 827 -37.92 4.85 -37.12
CA GLN A 827 -38.84 3.73 -37.44
C GLN A 827 -40.08 3.78 -36.55
N ASN A 828 -41.26 3.80 -37.19
CA ASN A 828 -42.56 3.72 -36.53
C ASN A 828 -42.61 2.53 -35.56
N PRO A 829 -43.27 2.67 -34.39
CA PRO A 829 -43.40 1.58 -33.44
C PRO A 829 -44.21 0.43 -34.06
N LYS A 830 -43.60 -0.75 -34.10
CA LYS A 830 -44.24 -2.06 -34.25
C LYS A 830 -43.84 -2.92 -33.06
#